data_AF-A0A0J7IR10-F1
#
_entry.id   AF-A0A0J7IR10-F1
#
_cell.length_a   1.000
_cell.length_b   1.000
_cell.length_c   1.000
_cell.angle_alpha   90.00
_cell.angle_beta   90.00
_cell.angle_gamma   90.00
#
_symmetry.space_group_name_H-M   'P 1'
#
loop_
_entity.id
_entity.type
_entity.pdbx_description
1 polymer ?
#
loop_
_entity_poly.entity_id
_entity_poly.type
_entity_poly.pdbx_seq_one_letter_code
_entity_poly.pdbx_strand_id
1 'polypeptide(L)'
;MTADVYWEDNHGLIKSGENYSLEIIGSGENAKIKVPINKSKEGNAVIAYKVNGEVFWSWHVWVTDDPTNGSTYKSFDGLKRQKSDGTVEAIPNSDWGWMDRNLGAVGSALTGDDWIRNGGLLYQWGRKDPIPPLMTKGNDSYEASGSVGRIRHKQAKNWQNNAKKIDDLIKTVTLSNATVSNNIRLSVKNPLSLIYVNKDDNSGQAYYNNNLNLQVNWFGNSATLPTSRLTELNLWSDNSKGVITAGDYNNDNSANPYRDKSAFDPCPNGWRIPSVLVSNLGNGNYIDDLRVDFSPFGIKSNIHKDVFEANKYHIIKPNDNNTPGYMTGIKIYRNLGMDFSNAGGNNMGIFPGTGILARGYHEGQYTDQHETYLWTATMAKWFDATPAVSARNFRLIPDGDQPDIPDTSLSTIKGRYQYYPLGGSATSGTNGCRCIKDPLYKVNQYDFPTEFFNDNTQYVEGINNPNTYTMVKNTAESIIQIPISKAFSAQSQLLNNPDILNPLNYNNLKVNVLWSTNTALINNISVSNPTPNSLNAISNSNINVKIAPNQAGNAVVTLHNGSITNPIYWSWHIWVTNTPIGSSTYTTDQPMAEAPNYINYTNSSQVLTTEFMDRNIGATDSFPTIPGDNLNPETVLAGSSSQIINSGGLHYQWGRKDPIPTYRPAYVSDYKDTNGVTHYYKTNAVKYYLGTVNAAGSVAYTPLTEAAYNTSYIKAYNTYSNASNANVLSTDKPAEKVAKILSYSVKNPLAFMVPSIFAPVDPSNSNYNNGSDWLATEPNLAADRWGRGGKKSPFDPCPEGWRIPDFTSSEPAAGYGVSPWYKKGVATGLAARTINDYLGTRVRVAKSVNTGFTFDYNAYSIGNYPIFTGIRGSRSVTANTTPDFNAIDAVYSGIWSASLASNYRGRPINLLFQNNNSDQTKIYSFAYHDNNDPYFGESCRCVKVKYDNEGNEQGPIPRLQVTTTSTAKATNTLAKAVIEEKVTQNKLEFFPNPVKSTLYIKGNDRGKDYYYQIYNMSGQMIKSGKFENEQTDLSSLTTGTYLVRINNSETIVKIIKE
;
A
#
# COMPACT_ATOMS: atom_id res chain seq x y z
N MET A 1 24.43 -28.14 -14.59
CA MET A 1 24.22 -26.68 -14.44
C MET A 1 22.74 -26.46 -14.26
N THR A 2 22.33 -25.58 -13.37
CA THR A 2 20.91 -25.31 -13.09
C THR A 2 20.68 -23.82 -12.87
N ALA A 3 19.43 -23.38 -13.04
CA ALA A 3 18.99 -22.06 -12.66
C ALA A 3 17.74 -22.18 -11.78
N ASP A 4 17.62 -21.29 -10.80
CA ASP A 4 16.49 -21.29 -9.88
C ASP A 4 16.19 -19.91 -9.31
N VAL A 5 14.96 -19.73 -8.83
CA VAL A 5 14.57 -18.57 -8.01
C VAL A 5 15.18 -18.77 -6.63
N TYR A 6 16.27 -18.06 -6.36
CA TYR A 6 16.98 -18.13 -5.09
C TYR A 6 16.12 -17.57 -3.97
N TRP A 7 15.51 -16.41 -4.20
CA TRP A 7 14.42 -15.86 -3.39
C TRP A 7 13.53 -14.92 -4.21
N GLU A 8 12.27 -14.76 -3.78
CA GLU A 8 11.30 -13.76 -4.21
C GLU A 8 10.55 -13.21 -2.97
N ASP A 9 10.20 -11.92 -2.97
CA ASP A 9 9.49 -11.26 -1.85
C ASP A 9 7.95 -11.32 -1.97
N ASN A 10 7.44 -11.69 -3.14
CA ASN A 10 6.04 -11.95 -3.41
C ASN A 10 5.90 -13.37 -3.95
N HIS A 11 5.29 -14.28 -3.17
CA HIS A 11 5.21 -15.69 -3.52
C HIS A 11 4.56 -15.91 -4.89
N GLY A 12 5.24 -16.61 -5.80
CA GLY A 12 4.78 -16.87 -7.16
C GLY A 12 4.85 -15.64 -8.09
N LEU A 13 5.72 -14.67 -7.77
CA LEU A 13 6.10 -13.59 -8.69
C LEU A 13 6.72 -14.20 -9.95
N ILE A 14 7.66 -15.13 -9.77
CA ILE A 14 8.25 -15.91 -10.85
C ILE A 14 7.51 -17.25 -10.96
N LYS A 15 7.01 -17.57 -12.15
CA LYS A 15 6.38 -18.88 -12.43
C LYS A 15 7.47 -19.92 -12.63
N SER A 16 7.93 -20.51 -11.53
CA SER A 16 8.99 -21.52 -11.50
C SER A 16 8.43 -22.95 -11.53
N GLY A 17 9.27 -23.93 -11.85
CA GLY A 17 8.97 -25.36 -11.68
C GLY A 17 9.04 -25.84 -10.24
N GLU A 18 9.14 -27.16 -10.07
CA GLU A 18 9.43 -27.80 -8.78
C GLU A 18 10.76 -27.29 -8.20
N ASN A 19 10.82 -27.17 -6.87
CA ASN A 19 12.00 -26.68 -6.14
C ASN A 19 12.55 -25.34 -6.67
N TYR A 20 11.66 -24.46 -7.18
CA TYR A 20 12.00 -23.16 -7.74
C TYR A 20 12.87 -23.19 -9.01
N SER A 21 12.93 -24.33 -9.71
CA SER A 21 13.72 -24.48 -10.94
C SER A 21 13.25 -23.57 -12.08
N LEU A 22 14.20 -23.13 -12.91
CA LEU A 22 14.00 -22.35 -14.13
C LEU A 22 14.65 -23.04 -15.33
N GLU A 23 14.06 -22.81 -16.49
CA GLU A 23 14.53 -23.37 -17.76
C GLU A 23 15.77 -22.62 -18.26
N ILE A 24 16.80 -23.37 -18.66
CA ILE A 24 17.95 -22.85 -19.42
C ILE A 24 17.75 -23.27 -20.87
N ILE A 25 17.63 -22.28 -21.76
CA ILE A 25 17.48 -22.50 -23.21
C ILE A 25 18.82 -22.27 -23.92
N GLY A 26 19.08 -23.01 -24.99
CA GLY A 26 20.34 -22.93 -25.74
C GLY A 26 21.52 -23.62 -25.04
N SER A 27 22.73 -23.37 -25.53
CA SER A 27 23.96 -23.99 -25.02
C SER A 27 25.17 -23.05 -25.21
N GLY A 28 26.23 -23.28 -24.43
CA GLY A 28 27.46 -22.48 -24.48
C GLY A 28 27.20 -21.00 -24.21
N GLU A 29 27.83 -20.13 -24.99
CA GLU A 29 27.67 -18.67 -24.93
C GLU A 29 26.26 -18.17 -25.31
N ASN A 30 25.48 -18.99 -26.03
CA ASN A 30 24.12 -18.65 -26.46
C ASN A 30 23.05 -19.05 -25.44
N ALA A 31 23.44 -19.62 -24.29
CA ALA A 31 22.51 -20.07 -23.27
C ALA A 31 21.84 -18.88 -22.55
N LYS A 32 20.53 -18.99 -22.30
CA LYS A 32 19.74 -17.98 -21.58
C LYS A 32 18.89 -18.64 -20.49
N ILE A 33 18.69 -17.93 -19.38
CA ILE A 33 17.75 -18.36 -18.34
C ILE A 33 16.38 -17.74 -18.67
N LYS A 34 15.36 -18.58 -18.81
CA LYS A 34 13.99 -18.12 -19.03
C LYS A 34 13.34 -17.82 -17.68
N VAL A 35 12.84 -16.60 -17.52
CA VAL A 35 12.23 -16.11 -16.27
C VAL A 35 10.77 -15.70 -16.54
N PRO A 36 9.78 -16.59 -16.39
CA PRO A 36 8.39 -16.25 -16.61
C PRO A 36 7.79 -15.51 -15.42
N ILE A 37 7.14 -14.38 -15.69
CA ILE A 37 6.58 -13.49 -14.66
C ILE A 37 5.06 -13.65 -14.56
N ASN A 38 4.52 -13.62 -13.34
CA ASN A 38 3.10 -13.41 -13.12
C ASN A 38 2.76 -11.91 -13.23
N LYS A 39 2.17 -11.49 -14.36
CA LYS A 39 1.84 -10.08 -14.65
C LYS A 39 0.79 -9.45 -13.73
N SER A 40 0.13 -10.24 -12.89
CA SER A 40 -0.78 -9.73 -11.85
C SER A 40 -0.07 -9.37 -10.55
N LYS A 41 1.27 -9.52 -10.50
CA LYS A 41 2.10 -9.30 -9.33
C LYS A 41 3.27 -8.40 -9.66
N GLU A 42 3.65 -7.61 -8.66
CA GLU A 42 4.87 -6.81 -8.62
C GLU A 42 5.71 -7.23 -7.42
N GLY A 43 7.01 -6.98 -7.50
CA GLY A 43 7.96 -7.33 -6.45
C GLY A 43 9.37 -7.58 -6.98
N ASN A 44 10.16 -8.28 -6.18
CA ASN A 44 11.56 -8.55 -6.43
C ASN A 44 11.87 -10.03 -6.32
N ALA A 45 12.81 -10.47 -7.15
CA ALA A 45 13.41 -11.80 -7.05
C ALA A 45 14.91 -11.77 -7.33
N VAL A 46 15.62 -12.76 -6.80
CA VAL A 46 17.00 -13.06 -7.19
C VAL A 46 17.03 -14.43 -7.86
N ILE A 47 17.55 -14.46 -9.08
CA ILE A 47 17.76 -15.69 -9.86
C ILE A 47 19.20 -16.11 -9.70
N ALA A 48 19.45 -17.38 -9.37
CA ALA A 48 20.80 -17.93 -9.25
C ALA A 48 21.12 -18.89 -10.38
N TYR A 49 22.35 -18.80 -10.89
CA TYR A 49 22.94 -19.80 -11.77
C TYR A 49 23.93 -20.66 -10.98
N LYS A 50 23.75 -21.98 -11.05
CA LYS A 50 24.47 -22.94 -10.22
C LYS A 50 25.23 -23.98 -11.01
N VAL A 51 26.43 -24.29 -10.53
CA VAL A 51 27.28 -25.39 -11.00
C VAL A 51 27.58 -26.29 -9.81
N ASN A 52 27.23 -27.57 -9.89
CA ASN A 52 27.37 -28.54 -8.80
C ASN A 52 26.74 -28.07 -7.47
N GLY A 53 25.61 -27.37 -7.56
CA GLY A 53 24.88 -26.83 -6.41
C GLY A 53 25.38 -25.49 -5.86
N GLU A 54 26.55 -25.01 -6.31
CA GLU A 54 27.14 -23.75 -5.88
C GLU A 54 26.73 -22.59 -6.78
N VAL A 55 26.40 -21.43 -6.21
CA VAL A 55 26.05 -20.22 -6.95
C VAL A 55 27.29 -19.61 -7.60
N PHE A 56 27.28 -19.50 -8.93
CA PHE A 56 28.35 -18.89 -9.73
C PHE A 56 28.03 -17.44 -10.08
N TRP A 57 26.74 -17.12 -10.24
CA TRP A 57 26.27 -15.76 -10.44
C TRP A 57 24.79 -15.65 -10.08
N SER A 58 24.32 -14.43 -9.90
CA SER A 58 22.91 -14.12 -9.62
C SER A 58 22.49 -12.78 -10.21
N TRP A 59 21.21 -12.66 -10.51
CA TRP A 59 20.59 -11.46 -11.07
C TRP A 59 19.41 -11.03 -10.20
N HIS A 60 19.29 -9.73 -9.94
CA HIS A 60 18.09 -9.13 -9.39
C HIS A 60 17.08 -8.90 -10.53
N VAL A 61 15.88 -9.45 -10.36
CA VAL A 61 14.72 -9.22 -11.21
C VAL A 61 13.76 -8.31 -10.43
N TRP A 62 13.48 -7.14 -10.99
CA TRP A 62 12.58 -6.15 -10.42
C TRP A 62 11.36 -6.00 -11.34
N VAL A 63 10.19 -6.40 -10.84
CA VAL A 63 8.92 -6.35 -11.57
C VAL A 63 8.09 -5.22 -10.98
N THR A 64 7.89 -4.17 -11.78
CA THR A 64 7.21 -2.92 -11.38
C THR A 64 6.61 -2.26 -12.63
N ASP A 65 5.70 -1.31 -12.43
CA ASP A 65 5.35 -0.27 -13.41
C ASP A 65 6.57 0.57 -13.82
N ASP A 66 6.43 1.38 -14.87
CA ASP A 66 7.54 2.11 -15.51
C ASP A 66 8.27 3.08 -14.54
N PRO A 67 9.52 2.77 -14.13
CA PRO A 67 10.26 3.59 -13.17
C PRO A 67 11.02 4.75 -13.83
N THR A 68 10.87 4.97 -15.14
CA THR A 68 11.69 5.92 -15.91
C THR A 68 11.19 7.36 -15.87
N ASN A 69 10.04 7.61 -15.25
CA ASN A 69 9.35 8.92 -15.19
C ASN A 69 9.86 9.85 -14.07
N GLY A 70 11.15 9.79 -13.74
CA GLY A 70 11.74 10.59 -12.67
C GLY A 70 12.17 12.00 -13.08
N SER A 71 12.82 12.69 -12.15
CA SER A 71 13.35 14.04 -12.36
C SER A 71 14.49 14.08 -13.39
N THR A 72 14.69 15.24 -14.03
CA THR A 72 15.85 15.56 -14.88
C THR A 72 16.90 16.44 -14.19
N TYR A 73 16.78 16.61 -12.86
CA TYR A 73 17.61 17.50 -12.07
C TYR A 73 19.08 17.11 -12.08
N LYS A 74 19.93 18.14 -12.19
CA LYS A 74 21.39 18.09 -12.04
C LYS A 74 21.75 19.06 -10.92
N SER A 75 22.42 18.60 -9.88
CA SER A 75 22.94 19.47 -8.81
C SER A 75 24.06 20.39 -9.31
N PHE A 76 24.85 19.92 -10.27
CA PHE A 76 25.93 20.64 -10.93
C PHE A 76 25.66 20.70 -12.44
N ASP A 77 25.69 21.88 -13.06
CA ASP A 77 25.36 22.00 -14.49
C ASP A 77 26.50 21.51 -15.41
N GLY A 78 27.75 21.52 -14.93
CA GLY A 78 28.95 21.16 -15.69
C GLY A 78 29.25 19.66 -15.82
N LEU A 79 28.25 18.78 -15.72
CA LEU A 79 28.46 17.33 -15.79
C LEU A 79 29.04 16.90 -17.16
N LYS A 80 30.07 16.05 -17.11
CA LYS A 80 30.78 15.53 -18.28
C LYS A 80 30.75 14.00 -18.32
N ARG A 81 30.94 13.42 -19.50
CA ARG A 81 31.20 11.99 -19.71
C ARG A 81 32.51 11.79 -20.48
N GLN A 82 33.17 10.67 -20.28
CA GLN A 82 34.34 10.25 -21.04
C GLN A 82 34.01 9.06 -21.93
N LYS A 83 34.16 9.23 -23.25
CA LYS A 83 33.95 8.17 -24.25
C LYS A 83 35.07 7.13 -24.22
N SER A 84 34.83 5.99 -24.86
CA SER A 84 35.80 4.91 -25.01
C SER A 84 37.09 5.35 -25.74
N ASP A 85 37.00 6.34 -26.63
CA ASP A 85 38.15 6.95 -27.32
C ASP A 85 38.94 7.96 -26.46
N GLY A 86 38.50 8.21 -25.23
CA GLY A 86 39.12 9.15 -24.29
C GLY A 86 38.55 10.57 -24.35
N THR A 87 37.69 10.91 -25.32
CA THR A 87 37.07 12.23 -25.45
C THR A 87 36.20 12.55 -24.25
N VAL A 88 36.37 13.75 -23.69
CA VAL A 88 35.53 14.28 -22.60
C VAL A 88 34.60 15.35 -23.15
N GLU A 89 33.29 15.19 -22.93
CA GLU A 89 32.28 16.14 -23.38
C GLU A 89 31.19 16.35 -22.31
N ALA A 90 30.44 17.45 -22.41
CA ALA A 90 29.28 17.69 -21.56
C ALA A 90 28.18 16.65 -21.82
N ILE A 91 27.43 16.26 -20.79
CA ILE A 91 26.31 15.32 -20.92
C ILE A 91 25.07 16.06 -21.43
N PRO A 92 24.52 15.71 -22.61
CA PRO A 92 23.28 16.29 -23.11
C PRO A 92 22.12 16.07 -22.12
N ASN A 93 21.17 17.01 -22.05
CA ASN A 93 20.01 16.86 -21.16
C ASN A 93 19.15 15.63 -21.49
N SER A 94 19.10 15.20 -22.76
CA SER A 94 18.43 13.96 -23.18
C SER A 94 19.03 12.69 -22.59
N ASP A 95 20.30 12.75 -22.18
CA ASP A 95 21.09 11.61 -21.73
C ASP A 95 21.19 11.58 -20.19
N TRP A 96 20.46 12.48 -19.52
CA TRP A 96 20.39 12.57 -18.06
C TRP A 96 18.95 12.42 -17.57
N GLY A 97 18.79 11.81 -16.40
CA GLY A 97 17.50 11.62 -15.75
C GLY A 97 17.63 10.70 -14.55
N TRP A 98 16.61 10.69 -13.71
CA TRP A 98 16.52 9.85 -12.52
C TRP A 98 15.41 8.83 -12.68
N MET A 99 15.54 7.70 -11.99
CA MET A 99 14.36 6.89 -11.70
C MET A 99 13.42 7.67 -10.76
N ASP A 100 12.11 7.47 -10.94
CA ASP A 100 11.10 8.07 -10.07
C ASP A 100 11.15 7.51 -8.63
N ARG A 101 11.72 6.33 -8.45
CA ARG A 101 11.79 5.58 -7.19
C ARG A 101 13.16 4.93 -6.94
N ASN A 102 13.31 4.35 -5.75
CA ASN A 102 14.51 3.58 -5.37
C ASN A 102 14.50 2.19 -6.03
N LEU A 103 15.67 1.61 -6.25
CA LEU A 103 15.82 0.29 -6.84
C LEU A 103 15.14 -0.78 -5.99
N GLY A 104 14.25 -1.56 -6.61
CA GLY A 104 13.45 -2.60 -5.96
C GLY A 104 12.18 -2.11 -5.26
N ALA A 105 11.87 -0.82 -5.32
CA ALA A 105 10.59 -0.29 -4.84
C ALA A 105 9.47 -0.58 -5.85
N VAL A 106 8.25 -0.86 -5.39
CA VAL A 106 7.08 -1.03 -6.30
C VAL A 106 6.15 0.18 -6.27
N GLY A 107 6.33 1.12 -5.34
CA GLY A 107 5.64 2.41 -5.32
C GLY A 107 6.62 3.58 -5.41
N SER A 108 6.20 4.69 -6.04
CA SER A 108 6.96 5.95 -6.12
C SER A 108 6.42 7.06 -5.21
N ALA A 109 5.18 6.96 -4.75
CA ALA A 109 4.52 7.98 -3.93
C ALA A 109 4.74 7.79 -2.43
N LEU A 110 4.81 8.88 -1.65
CA LEU A 110 4.93 8.82 -0.18
C LEU A 110 3.66 8.36 0.52
N THR A 111 2.49 8.63 -0.06
CA THR A 111 1.17 8.39 0.54
C THR A 111 0.14 7.79 -0.43
N GLY A 112 0.54 7.52 -1.67
CA GLY A 112 -0.32 7.03 -2.74
C GLY A 112 -0.41 5.50 -2.78
N ASP A 113 -0.60 4.97 -3.98
CA ASP A 113 -0.49 3.53 -4.22
C ASP A 113 0.90 2.99 -3.82
N ASP A 114 0.88 1.80 -3.23
CA ASP A 114 2.02 1.09 -2.69
C ASP A 114 2.96 1.91 -1.79
N TRP A 115 2.40 2.87 -1.04
CA TRP A 115 3.16 3.76 -0.17
C TRP A 115 3.94 3.02 0.94
N ILE A 116 3.56 1.79 1.31
CA ILE A 116 4.30 0.98 2.27
C ILE A 116 5.50 0.24 1.63
N ARG A 117 5.50 0.05 0.30
CA ARG A 117 6.52 -0.70 -0.48
C ARG A 117 7.37 0.21 -1.39
N ASN A 118 7.48 1.49 -1.04
CA ASN A 118 8.23 2.51 -1.81
C ASN A 118 9.70 2.71 -1.36
N GLY A 119 10.17 1.99 -0.33
CA GLY A 119 11.52 2.13 0.21
C GLY A 119 12.61 1.51 -0.67
N GLY A 120 12.30 0.39 -1.33
CA GLY A 120 13.25 -0.39 -2.14
C GLY A 120 14.05 -1.42 -1.34
N LEU A 121 15.06 -2.02 -1.99
CA LEU A 121 15.95 -3.01 -1.38
C LEU A 121 17.24 -2.36 -0.88
N LEU A 122 17.97 -3.06 -0.01
CA LEU A 122 19.23 -2.58 0.56
C LEU A 122 20.44 -3.32 -0.03
N TYR A 123 21.58 -2.63 -0.13
CA TYR A 123 22.81 -3.17 -0.71
C TYR A 123 24.01 -2.82 0.17
N GLN A 124 24.95 -3.76 0.39
CA GLN A 124 26.28 -3.35 0.90
C GLN A 124 27.03 -2.67 -0.23
N TRP A 125 27.77 -1.61 0.09
CA TRP A 125 28.43 -0.80 -0.92
C TRP A 125 29.38 -1.65 -1.80
N GLY A 126 29.28 -1.53 -3.12
CA GLY A 126 30.10 -2.31 -4.06
C GLY A 126 29.57 -3.73 -4.40
N ARG A 127 28.37 -4.11 -3.94
CA ARG A 127 27.71 -5.40 -4.29
C ARG A 127 26.57 -5.21 -5.29
N LYS A 128 26.31 -6.27 -6.06
CA LYS A 128 25.14 -6.34 -6.97
C LYS A 128 23.89 -6.95 -6.34
N ASP A 129 24.04 -7.74 -5.27
CA ASP A 129 22.97 -8.57 -4.73
C ASP A 129 22.17 -7.83 -3.65
N PRO A 130 20.83 -7.75 -3.77
CA PRO A 130 20.00 -7.06 -2.80
C PRO A 130 19.71 -7.87 -1.53
N ILE A 131 19.50 -7.12 -0.44
CA ILE A 131 19.02 -7.58 0.86
C ILE A 131 17.60 -7.00 1.09
N PRO A 132 16.55 -7.82 1.19
CA PRO A 132 15.20 -7.35 1.46
C PRO A 132 15.08 -6.88 2.91
N PRO A 133 14.39 -5.76 3.17
CA PRO A 133 14.08 -5.30 4.53
C PRO A 133 13.25 -6.30 5.38
N LEU A 134 12.40 -7.10 4.74
CA LEU A 134 11.44 -8.02 5.38
C LEU A 134 10.41 -7.33 6.31
N MET A 135 10.36 -6.00 6.24
CA MET A 135 9.41 -5.12 6.89
C MET A 135 9.05 -3.99 5.93
N THR A 136 7.78 -3.62 5.88
CA THR A 136 7.31 -2.46 5.12
C THR A 136 7.15 -1.25 6.03
N LYS A 137 7.02 -0.04 5.48
CA LYS A 137 6.87 1.19 6.30
C LYS A 137 5.60 1.21 7.16
N GLY A 138 4.61 0.37 6.85
CA GLY A 138 3.42 0.17 7.67
C GLY A 138 3.66 -0.73 8.90
N ASN A 139 4.91 -1.11 9.19
CA ASN A 139 5.30 -2.15 10.15
C ASN A 139 4.83 -3.57 9.78
N ASP A 140 4.34 -3.78 8.56
CA ASP A 140 3.92 -5.11 8.10
C ASP A 140 5.18 -5.95 7.82
N SER A 141 5.33 -7.07 8.54
CA SER A 141 6.39 -8.04 8.27
C SER A 141 5.99 -8.96 7.12
N TYR A 142 6.91 -9.17 6.18
CA TYR A 142 6.77 -10.12 5.09
C TYR A 142 7.93 -11.12 5.09
N GLU A 143 7.88 -12.12 4.22
CA GLU A 143 8.93 -13.12 4.11
C GLU A 143 9.40 -13.29 2.66
N ALA A 144 10.69 -13.52 2.48
CA ALA A 144 11.25 -13.93 1.20
C ALA A 144 11.27 -15.45 1.11
N SER A 145 10.95 -16.00 -0.07
CA SER A 145 10.95 -17.45 -0.29
C SER A 145 11.62 -17.84 -1.59
N GLY A 146 12.29 -19.00 -1.61
CA GLY A 146 12.84 -19.56 -2.83
C GLY A 146 13.60 -20.84 -2.51
N SER A 147 14.58 -21.20 -3.34
CA SER A 147 15.47 -22.31 -3.04
C SER A 147 16.34 -22.10 -1.80
N VAL A 148 16.48 -20.86 -1.31
CA VAL A 148 17.13 -20.54 -0.02
C VAL A 148 16.28 -20.96 1.21
N GLY A 149 15.00 -21.27 1.00
CA GLY A 149 14.03 -21.54 2.08
C GLY A 149 13.14 -20.33 2.36
N ARG A 150 12.64 -20.23 3.61
CA ARG A 150 11.75 -19.15 4.10
C ARG A 150 12.54 -18.22 5.00
N ILE A 151 12.68 -16.95 4.63
CA ILE A 151 13.51 -15.98 5.37
C ILE A 151 12.63 -14.86 5.91
N ARG A 152 12.71 -14.61 7.22
CA ARG A 152 11.89 -13.65 7.96
C ARG A 152 12.74 -12.66 8.75
N HIS A 153 12.15 -11.49 9.02
CA HIS A 153 12.72 -10.50 9.93
C HIS A 153 12.85 -11.08 11.35
N LYS A 154 13.88 -10.68 12.12
CA LYS A 154 14.16 -11.28 13.44
C LYS A 154 13.03 -11.11 14.47
N GLN A 155 12.19 -10.10 14.29
CA GLN A 155 11.06 -9.81 15.18
C GLN A 155 9.82 -10.69 14.91
N ALA A 156 9.81 -11.49 13.83
CA ALA A 156 8.73 -12.42 13.55
C ALA A 156 8.46 -13.36 14.75
N LYS A 157 7.16 -13.61 15.01
CA LYS A 157 6.71 -14.48 16.12
C LYS A 157 6.32 -15.88 15.66
N ASN A 158 6.49 -16.17 14.37
CA ASN A 158 6.28 -17.49 13.82
C ASN A 158 7.55 -17.97 13.09
N TRP A 159 8.01 -19.18 13.43
CA TRP A 159 9.20 -19.83 12.85
C TRP A 159 8.90 -21.23 12.28
N GLN A 160 7.63 -21.55 12.03
CA GLN A 160 7.24 -22.83 11.45
C GLN A 160 7.70 -22.96 9.99
N ASN A 161 7.53 -24.15 9.41
CA ASN A 161 7.87 -24.46 8.01
C ASN A 161 9.33 -24.20 7.67
N ASN A 162 10.21 -24.45 8.65
CA ASN A 162 11.67 -24.27 8.56
C ASN A 162 12.08 -22.84 8.20
N ALA A 163 11.32 -21.84 8.65
CA ALA A 163 11.69 -20.44 8.49
C ALA A 163 12.92 -20.07 9.32
N LYS A 164 13.77 -19.22 8.76
CA LYS A 164 15.04 -18.77 9.34
C LYS A 164 15.07 -17.25 9.47
N LYS A 165 15.84 -16.75 10.45
CA LYS A 165 16.11 -15.32 10.56
C LYS A 165 17.06 -14.91 9.45
N ILE A 166 16.89 -13.72 8.91
CA ILE A 166 17.87 -13.17 7.95
C ILE A 166 19.28 -13.08 8.60
N ASP A 167 19.34 -12.85 9.91
CA ASP A 167 20.56 -12.83 10.73
C ASP A 167 21.33 -14.15 10.67
N ASP A 168 20.64 -15.30 10.57
CA ASP A 168 21.27 -16.62 10.49
C ASP A 168 22.05 -16.81 9.17
N LEU A 169 21.81 -15.94 8.18
CA LEU A 169 22.50 -15.97 6.89
C LEU A 169 23.79 -15.15 6.89
N ILE A 170 24.07 -14.36 7.93
CA ILE A 170 25.28 -13.51 8.01
C ILE A 170 26.54 -14.37 7.89
N LYS A 171 27.52 -13.91 7.11
CA LYS A 171 28.85 -14.52 7.00
C LYS A 171 29.90 -13.65 7.66
N THR A 172 30.71 -14.25 8.52
CA THR A 172 31.86 -13.59 9.16
C THR A 172 33.17 -14.20 8.65
N VAL A 173 34.12 -13.33 8.31
CA VAL A 173 35.48 -13.72 7.87
C VAL A 173 36.50 -13.12 8.84
N THR A 174 37.49 -13.89 9.27
CA THR A 174 38.58 -13.37 10.12
C THR A 174 39.47 -12.41 9.34
N LEU A 175 40.07 -11.42 10.02
CA LEU A 175 40.88 -10.37 9.39
C LEU A 175 42.02 -10.92 8.52
N SER A 176 42.71 -11.94 9.01
CA SER A 176 43.78 -12.68 8.30
C SER A 176 43.32 -13.31 6.98
N ASN A 177 42.05 -13.69 6.87
CA ASN A 177 41.48 -14.35 5.68
C ASN A 177 40.67 -13.40 4.78
N ALA A 178 40.36 -12.20 5.27
CA ALA A 178 39.55 -11.21 4.59
C ALA A 178 40.36 -10.50 3.48
N THR A 179 40.44 -11.14 2.32
CA THR A 179 41.01 -10.55 1.10
C THR A 179 39.90 -10.20 0.11
N VAL A 180 40.15 -9.20 -0.75
CA VAL A 180 39.20 -8.78 -1.81
C VAL A 180 38.71 -9.98 -2.62
N SER A 181 39.62 -10.78 -3.16
CA SER A 181 39.25 -11.94 -3.99
C SER A 181 38.39 -12.98 -3.23
N ASN A 182 38.70 -13.24 -1.96
CA ASN A 182 37.95 -14.20 -1.15
C ASN A 182 36.55 -13.68 -0.84
N ASN A 183 36.44 -12.43 -0.41
CA ASN A 183 35.17 -11.86 0.05
C ASN A 183 34.23 -11.55 -1.13
N ILE A 184 34.76 -11.11 -2.29
CA ILE A 184 33.96 -11.00 -3.52
C ILE A 184 33.39 -12.37 -3.90
N ARG A 185 34.21 -13.43 -3.93
CA ARG A 185 33.76 -14.79 -4.23
C ARG A 185 32.72 -15.29 -3.21
N LEU A 186 32.93 -15.02 -1.92
CA LEU A 186 32.00 -15.37 -0.86
C LEU A 186 30.64 -14.68 -1.06
N SER A 187 30.64 -13.40 -1.42
CA SER A 187 29.41 -12.63 -1.65
C SER A 187 28.59 -13.14 -2.83
N VAL A 188 29.24 -13.52 -3.94
CA VAL A 188 28.59 -14.10 -5.12
C VAL A 188 27.96 -15.45 -4.78
N LYS A 189 28.66 -16.27 -3.99
CA LYS A 189 28.16 -17.57 -3.54
C LYS A 189 26.98 -17.46 -2.57
N ASN A 190 26.79 -16.30 -1.93
CA ASN A 190 25.78 -16.07 -0.90
C ASN A 190 25.03 -14.75 -1.14
N PRO A 191 24.16 -14.67 -2.18
CA PRO A 191 23.54 -13.41 -2.58
C PRO A 191 22.77 -12.68 -1.47
N LEU A 192 22.09 -13.42 -0.59
CA LEU A 192 21.26 -12.87 0.49
C LEU A 192 22.02 -12.65 1.81
N SER A 193 23.30 -13.04 1.89
CA SER A 193 24.09 -12.92 3.12
C SER A 193 24.80 -11.59 3.22
N LEU A 194 24.73 -10.93 4.37
CA LEU A 194 25.67 -9.86 4.71
C LEU A 194 27.05 -10.45 5.02
N ILE A 195 28.11 -9.78 4.56
CA ILE A 195 29.48 -10.17 4.82
C ILE A 195 30.10 -9.19 5.81
N TYR A 196 30.69 -9.70 6.90
CA TYR A 196 31.40 -8.91 7.89
C TYR A 196 32.81 -9.45 8.14
N VAL A 197 33.74 -8.55 8.45
CA VAL A 197 35.11 -8.91 8.84
C VAL A 197 35.25 -8.80 10.36
N ASN A 198 35.66 -9.91 10.97
CA ASN A 198 35.93 -10.02 12.40
C ASN A 198 37.42 -10.02 12.69
N LYS A 199 37.78 -9.71 13.93
CA LYS A 199 39.11 -9.98 14.49
C LYS A 199 39.46 -11.47 14.33
N ASP A 200 40.75 -11.79 14.33
CA ASP A 200 41.21 -13.17 14.13
C ASP A 200 40.78 -14.15 15.23
N ASP A 201 40.56 -13.64 16.45
CA ASP A 201 39.98 -14.39 17.56
C ASP A 201 38.44 -14.48 17.51
N ASN A 202 37.81 -13.95 16.45
CA ASN A 202 36.37 -13.83 16.26
C ASN A 202 35.62 -13.03 17.35
N SER A 203 36.30 -12.23 18.17
CA SER A 203 35.67 -11.45 19.25
C SER A 203 34.81 -10.26 18.80
N GLY A 204 34.63 -10.06 17.49
CA GLY A 204 33.76 -9.03 16.92
C GLY A 204 34.40 -8.29 15.75
N GLN A 205 33.82 -7.15 15.38
CA GLN A 205 34.24 -6.30 14.25
C GLN A 205 35.75 -6.01 14.26
N ALA A 206 36.40 -6.21 13.11
CA ALA A 206 37.78 -5.79 12.90
C ALA A 206 37.86 -4.31 12.53
N TYR A 207 38.96 -3.68 12.95
CA TYR A 207 39.26 -2.28 12.71
C TYR A 207 40.71 -2.13 12.24
N TYR A 208 40.95 -1.25 11.26
CA TYR A 208 42.30 -0.88 10.87
C TYR A 208 42.99 -0.17 12.02
N ASN A 209 44.22 -0.59 12.33
CA ASN A 209 45.04 -0.02 13.40
C ASN A 209 44.32 0.02 14.77
N ASN A 210 43.36 -0.88 15.00
CA ASN A 210 42.49 -0.91 16.17
C ASN A 210 41.69 0.39 16.43
N ASN A 211 41.48 1.23 15.41
CA ASN A 211 40.72 2.47 15.54
C ASN A 211 39.23 2.25 15.23
N LEU A 212 38.35 2.55 16.19
CA LEU A 212 36.90 2.34 16.07
C LEU A 212 36.24 3.10 14.90
N ASN A 213 36.85 4.17 14.41
CA ASN A 213 36.37 4.94 13.25
C ASN A 213 36.78 4.30 11.91
N LEU A 214 37.67 3.30 11.92
CA LEU A 214 38.24 2.68 10.74
C LEU A 214 37.83 1.21 10.63
N GLN A 215 36.53 0.97 10.53
CA GLN A 215 35.98 -0.38 10.33
C GLN A 215 36.56 -1.03 9.07
N VAL A 216 37.00 -2.28 9.17
CA VAL A 216 37.47 -3.02 7.99
C VAL A 216 36.29 -3.23 7.03
N ASN A 217 36.51 -2.87 5.77
CA ASN A 217 35.51 -3.02 4.70
C ASN A 217 35.08 -4.49 4.57
N TRP A 218 33.82 -4.74 4.18
CA TRP A 218 33.33 -6.11 3.98
C TRP A 218 34.13 -6.89 2.94
N PHE A 219 34.71 -6.20 1.95
CA PHE A 219 35.58 -6.80 0.93
C PHE A 219 37.03 -7.02 1.41
N GLY A 220 37.39 -6.62 2.62
CA GLY A 220 38.71 -6.93 3.21
C GLY A 220 39.89 -6.18 2.57
N ASN A 221 41.08 -6.79 2.65
CA ASN A 221 42.36 -6.22 2.25
C ASN A 221 42.77 -6.61 0.83
N SER A 222 43.54 -5.74 0.17
CA SER A 222 44.16 -6.00 -1.12
C SER A 222 45.65 -6.29 -0.95
N ALA A 223 46.17 -7.23 -1.75
CA ALA A 223 47.61 -7.48 -1.84
C ALA A 223 48.33 -6.44 -2.70
N THR A 224 47.60 -5.68 -3.53
CA THR A 224 48.16 -4.73 -4.51
C THR A 224 47.88 -3.27 -4.17
N LEU A 225 46.89 -3.00 -3.32
CA LEU A 225 46.51 -1.65 -2.90
C LEU A 225 46.63 -1.52 -1.38
N PRO A 226 47.31 -0.47 -0.86
CA PRO A 226 47.27 -0.17 0.56
C PRO A 226 45.84 0.20 1.00
N THR A 227 45.58 0.13 2.30
CA THR A 227 44.24 0.35 2.88
C THR A 227 43.65 1.74 2.59
N SER A 228 44.50 2.76 2.41
CA SER A 228 44.10 4.12 2.02
C SER A 228 43.73 4.26 0.53
N ARG A 229 44.03 3.26 -0.31
CA ARG A 229 43.75 3.24 -1.76
C ARG A 229 42.70 2.21 -2.16
N LEU A 230 42.00 1.60 -1.21
CA LEU A 230 40.93 0.63 -1.50
C LEU A 230 39.75 1.25 -2.28
N THR A 231 39.61 2.57 -2.27
CA THR A 231 38.67 3.31 -3.13
C THR A 231 38.89 3.03 -4.62
N GLU A 232 40.14 2.73 -5.02
CA GLU A 232 40.53 2.47 -6.41
C GLU A 232 40.12 1.07 -6.91
N LEU A 233 39.58 0.21 -6.04
CA LEU A 233 38.88 -1.00 -6.45
C LEU A 233 37.67 -0.68 -7.35
N ASN A 234 37.09 0.50 -7.17
CA ASN A 234 36.10 1.10 -8.06
C ASN A 234 34.90 0.20 -8.39
N LEU A 235 34.37 -0.51 -7.36
CA LEU A 235 33.40 -1.58 -7.54
C LEU A 235 32.09 -1.15 -8.22
N TRP A 236 31.66 0.12 -8.06
CA TRP A 236 30.46 0.69 -8.69
C TRP A 236 30.76 1.76 -9.76
N SER A 237 31.99 1.80 -10.26
CA SER A 237 32.44 2.79 -11.25
C SER A 237 32.17 4.24 -10.84
N ASP A 238 32.82 4.62 -9.74
CA ASP A 238 33.04 6.00 -9.33
C ASP A 238 33.66 6.81 -10.47
N ASN A 239 33.11 8.00 -10.69
CA ASN A 239 33.61 8.90 -11.72
C ASN A 239 34.96 9.52 -11.35
N SER A 240 35.48 9.44 -10.12
CA SER A 240 36.90 9.77 -9.84
C SER A 240 37.84 8.57 -9.93
N LYS A 241 37.32 7.37 -10.21
CA LYS A 241 38.04 6.09 -10.08
C LYS A 241 38.62 5.85 -8.67
N GLY A 242 38.02 6.47 -7.65
CA GLY A 242 38.53 6.43 -6.28
C GLY A 242 39.81 7.24 -6.04
N VAL A 243 40.24 8.08 -7.00
CA VAL A 243 41.48 8.88 -6.91
C VAL A 243 41.12 10.33 -6.56
N ILE A 244 41.84 10.89 -5.58
CA ILE A 244 41.62 12.28 -5.13
C ILE A 244 42.04 13.27 -6.23
N THR A 245 41.33 14.38 -6.31
CA THR A 245 41.75 15.52 -7.13
C THR A 245 42.81 16.30 -6.36
N ALA A 246 43.96 16.51 -7.00
CA ALA A 246 45.06 17.31 -6.45
C ALA A 246 44.78 18.81 -6.61
N GLY A 247 45.27 19.63 -5.67
CA GLY A 247 45.02 21.07 -5.67
C GLY A 247 43.61 21.42 -5.19
N ASP A 248 42.98 22.41 -5.83
CA ASP A 248 41.63 22.88 -5.49
C ASP A 248 40.56 21.94 -6.07
N TYR A 249 40.19 20.92 -5.30
CA TYR A 249 39.12 19.99 -5.68
C TYR A 249 37.72 20.61 -5.65
N ASN A 250 37.54 21.83 -5.13
CA ASN A 250 36.26 22.54 -5.14
C ASN A 250 36.09 23.42 -6.39
N ASN A 251 37.09 23.50 -7.28
CA ASN A 251 36.96 24.18 -8.57
C ASN A 251 35.99 23.44 -9.51
N ASP A 252 35.21 24.15 -10.32
CA ASP A 252 34.31 23.53 -11.33
C ASP A 252 35.05 22.59 -12.29
N ASN A 253 36.31 22.89 -12.63
CA ASN A 253 37.12 22.05 -13.51
C ASN A 253 37.62 20.76 -12.86
N SER A 254 37.55 20.67 -11.54
CA SER A 254 37.91 19.48 -10.75
C SER A 254 36.81 18.41 -10.75
N ALA A 255 35.61 18.74 -11.26
CA ALA A 255 34.51 17.80 -11.42
C ALA A 255 34.85 16.69 -12.42
N ASN A 256 34.91 15.45 -11.94
CA ASN A 256 35.31 14.32 -12.78
C ASN A 256 34.18 13.87 -13.75
N PRO A 257 34.53 13.45 -14.98
CA PRO A 257 33.55 12.95 -15.94
C PRO A 257 33.08 11.53 -15.58
N TYR A 258 31.80 11.24 -15.84
CA TYR A 258 31.26 9.88 -15.81
C TYR A 258 32.02 8.95 -16.76
N ARG A 259 32.16 7.68 -16.37
CA ARG A 259 32.88 6.62 -17.11
C ARG A 259 32.11 5.30 -17.09
N ASP A 260 32.50 4.33 -17.91
CA ASP A 260 31.77 3.06 -18.08
C ASP A 260 31.35 2.40 -16.78
N LYS A 261 30.11 1.93 -16.75
CA LYS A 261 29.52 1.24 -15.60
C LYS A 261 30.28 -0.06 -15.27
N SER A 262 30.39 -0.37 -13.99
CA SER A 262 31.00 -1.62 -13.50
C SER A 262 30.03 -2.80 -13.52
N ALA A 263 30.54 -4.02 -13.58
CA ALA A 263 29.74 -5.24 -13.50
C ALA A 263 29.04 -5.49 -12.14
N PHE A 264 29.43 -4.79 -11.06
CA PHE A 264 28.78 -4.92 -9.74
C PHE A 264 27.75 -3.82 -9.44
N ASP A 265 27.58 -2.84 -10.34
CA ASP A 265 26.54 -1.82 -10.18
C ASP A 265 25.17 -2.49 -10.34
N PRO A 266 24.29 -2.39 -9.32
CA PRO A 266 23.04 -3.14 -9.28
C PRO A 266 21.94 -2.55 -10.17
N CYS A 267 22.11 -1.35 -10.73
CA CYS A 267 21.08 -0.73 -11.55
C CYS A 267 20.82 -1.54 -12.84
N PRO A 268 19.61 -1.51 -13.41
CA PRO A 268 19.30 -2.20 -14.65
C PRO A 268 20.05 -1.61 -15.85
N ASN A 269 19.94 -2.26 -17.01
CA ASN A 269 20.54 -1.77 -18.26
C ASN A 269 20.06 -0.35 -18.59
N GLY A 270 20.97 0.52 -19.05
CA GLY A 270 20.69 1.94 -19.30
C GLY A 270 20.67 2.84 -18.05
N TRP A 271 20.90 2.27 -16.86
CA TRP A 271 20.88 2.97 -15.58
C TRP A 271 22.13 2.66 -14.75
N ARG A 272 22.53 3.56 -13.84
CA ARG A 272 23.70 3.39 -12.97
C ARG A 272 23.54 4.07 -11.62
N ILE A 273 24.34 3.69 -10.64
CA ILE A 273 24.48 4.43 -9.38
C ILE A 273 25.17 5.78 -9.66
N PRO A 274 24.66 6.90 -9.12
CA PRO A 274 25.28 8.21 -9.31
C PRO A 274 26.53 8.37 -8.43
N SER A 275 27.47 9.23 -8.86
CA SER A 275 28.74 9.48 -8.17
C SER A 275 28.81 10.91 -7.63
N VAL A 276 29.55 11.11 -6.54
CA VAL A 276 30.03 12.43 -6.13
C VAL A 276 31.19 12.82 -7.03
N LEU A 277 31.29 14.09 -7.45
CA LEU A 277 32.21 14.48 -8.53
C LEU A 277 33.71 14.39 -8.22
N VAL A 278 34.07 14.17 -6.94
CA VAL A 278 35.43 13.93 -6.45
C VAL A 278 35.39 12.94 -5.29
N SER A 279 36.50 12.24 -5.03
CA SER A 279 36.63 11.31 -3.88
C SER A 279 37.34 11.93 -2.67
N ASN A 280 37.68 13.22 -2.72
CA ASN A 280 38.24 13.94 -1.58
C ASN A 280 37.24 13.92 -0.40
N LEU A 281 37.69 13.47 0.77
CA LEU A 281 36.90 13.50 2.00
C LEU A 281 36.92 14.89 2.65
N GLY A 282 37.95 15.70 2.38
CA GLY A 282 38.10 17.05 2.89
C GLY A 282 39.51 17.58 2.66
N ASN A 283 39.83 18.71 3.30
CA ASN A 283 41.08 19.44 3.09
C ASN A 283 42.23 18.96 4.00
N GLY A 284 43.39 19.62 3.88
CA GLY A 284 44.60 19.36 4.65
C GLY A 284 44.45 19.44 6.18
N ASN A 285 43.40 20.11 6.66
CA ASN A 285 43.10 20.27 8.09
C ASN A 285 42.05 19.27 8.60
N TYR A 286 41.74 18.23 7.82
CA TYR A 286 40.71 17.24 8.12
C TYR A 286 39.29 17.83 8.24
N ILE A 287 39.02 18.91 7.51
CA ILE A 287 37.69 19.53 7.43
C ILE A 287 37.02 19.08 6.14
N ASP A 288 35.81 18.55 6.25
CA ASP A 288 34.98 18.16 5.11
C ASP A 288 34.27 19.39 4.53
N ASP A 289 35.02 20.15 3.72
CA ASP A 289 34.62 21.38 3.04
C ASP A 289 34.25 21.14 1.56
N LEU A 290 33.86 19.91 1.22
CA LEU A 290 33.43 19.57 -0.12
C LEU A 290 32.14 20.35 -0.47
N ARG A 291 32.07 20.88 -1.69
CA ARG A 291 30.85 21.53 -2.19
C ARG A 291 29.65 20.59 -2.22
N VAL A 292 28.50 21.07 -1.75
CA VAL A 292 27.27 20.26 -1.70
C VAL A 292 26.73 19.93 -3.09
N ASP A 293 26.91 20.80 -4.09
CA ASP A 293 26.46 20.58 -5.48
C ASP A 293 27.26 19.49 -6.21
N PHE A 294 28.42 19.08 -5.69
CA PHE A 294 29.17 17.94 -6.21
C PHE A 294 28.53 16.60 -5.81
N SER A 295 27.64 16.60 -4.82
CA SER A 295 26.75 15.45 -4.60
C SER A 295 25.66 15.43 -5.67
N PRO A 296 25.33 14.27 -6.24
CA PRO A 296 24.19 14.15 -7.16
C PRO A 296 22.85 14.44 -6.46
N PHE A 297 22.80 14.34 -5.13
CA PHE A 297 21.63 14.66 -4.30
C PHE A 297 21.66 16.07 -3.71
N GLY A 298 22.66 16.87 -4.09
CA GLY A 298 22.87 18.23 -3.60
C GLY A 298 21.92 19.27 -4.18
N ILE A 299 21.74 20.36 -3.45
CA ILE A 299 21.16 21.61 -3.96
C ILE A 299 22.11 22.30 -4.95
N LYS A 300 21.60 23.11 -5.88
CA LYS A 300 22.40 23.94 -6.80
C LYS A 300 23.06 25.11 -6.07
N SER A 301 24.08 24.83 -5.28
CA SER A 301 24.86 25.83 -4.54
C SER A 301 26.29 25.33 -4.34
N ASN A 302 27.27 26.19 -4.58
CA ASN A 302 28.69 25.90 -4.35
C ASN A 302 29.09 26.05 -2.86
N ILE A 303 28.13 26.14 -1.96
CA ILE A 303 28.40 26.17 -0.51
C ILE A 303 29.13 24.88 -0.09
N HIS A 304 30.17 25.05 0.71
CA HIS A 304 30.90 23.93 1.29
C HIS A 304 30.06 23.24 2.37
N LYS A 305 30.21 21.93 2.53
CA LYS A 305 29.45 21.11 3.48
C LYS A 305 29.62 21.59 4.93
N ASP A 306 30.84 21.88 5.37
CA ASP A 306 31.13 22.40 6.71
C ASP A 306 30.37 23.71 6.98
N VAL A 307 30.35 24.63 6.01
CA VAL A 307 29.61 25.90 6.11
C VAL A 307 28.10 25.65 6.10
N PHE A 308 27.62 24.74 5.24
CA PHE A 308 26.20 24.35 5.17
C PHE A 308 25.70 23.81 6.52
N GLU A 309 26.52 23.00 7.18
CA GLU A 309 26.19 22.40 8.48
C GLU A 309 26.37 23.37 9.64
N ALA A 310 27.42 24.19 9.65
CA ALA A 310 27.65 25.23 10.65
C ALA A 310 26.51 26.25 10.71
N ASN A 311 25.93 26.60 9.55
CA ASN A 311 24.76 27.47 9.45
C ASN A 311 23.42 26.75 9.70
N LYS A 312 23.45 25.44 10.01
CA LYS A 312 22.26 24.59 10.24
C LYS A 312 21.29 24.53 9.05
N TYR A 313 21.76 24.77 7.82
CA TYR A 313 20.91 24.69 6.63
C TYR A 313 20.45 23.27 6.30
N HIS A 314 21.10 22.25 6.88
CA HIS A 314 20.64 20.86 6.84
C HIS A 314 19.36 20.62 7.65
N ILE A 315 18.95 21.54 8.54
CA ILE A 315 17.69 21.44 9.29
C ILE A 315 16.57 22.08 8.47
N ILE A 316 15.60 21.28 8.05
CA ILE A 316 14.43 21.77 7.30
C ILE A 316 13.44 22.38 8.30
N LYS A 317 13.17 23.67 8.16
CA LYS A 317 12.29 24.41 9.07
C LYS A 317 10.80 24.13 8.81
N PRO A 318 9.92 24.38 9.81
CA PRO A 318 8.47 24.18 9.66
C PRO A 318 7.83 25.09 8.60
N ASN A 319 8.44 26.24 8.33
CA ASN A 319 8.07 27.17 7.27
C ASN A 319 9.34 27.79 6.65
N ASP A 320 9.17 28.59 5.60
CA ASP A 320 10.27 29.18 4.84
C ASP A 320 10.82 30.49 5.43
N ASN A 321 10.42 30.87 6.66
CA ASN A 321 10.92 32.09 7.28
C ASN A 321 12.42 32.00 7.60
N ASN A 322 13.18 32.98 7.09
CA ASN A 322 14.65 33.00 7.22
C ASN A 322 15.29 31.69 6.72
N THR A 323 14.70 31.06 5.69
CA THR A 323 15.24 29.89 5.01
C THR A 323 15.93 30.34 3.73
N PRO A 324 17.17 29.89 3.44
CA PRO A 324 17.82 30.22 2.18
C PRO A 324 16.96 29.79 0.98
N GLY A 325 16.94 30.57 -0.10
CA GLY A 325 16.08 30.32 -1.27
C GLY A 325 16.26 28.93 -1.89
N TYR A 326 17.45 28.33 -1.81
CA TYR A 326 17.71 26.98 -2.31
C TYR A 326 17.15 25.85 -1.40
N MET A 327 16.72 26.17 -0.18
CA MET A 327 16.11 25.24 0.78
C MET A 327 14.60 25.40 0.92
N THR A 328 13.98 26.40 0.27
CA THR A 328 12.53 26.61 0.34
C THR A 328 11.77 25.54 -0.45
N GLY A 329 10.49 25.31 -0.13
CA GLY A 329 9.62 24.42 -0.90
C GLY A 329 9.80 22.91 -0.67
N ILE A 330 10.71 22.50 0.22
CA ILE A 330 10.85 21.10 0.66
C ILE A 330 9.67 20.74 1.57
N LYS A 331 9.02 19.59 1.32
CA LYS A 331 7.90 19.09 2.13
C LYS A 331 8.27 17.81 2.86
N ILE A 332 7.89 17.74 4.13
CA ILE A 332 8.16 16.58 5.00
C ILE A 332 6.87 15.84 5.28
N TYR A 333 6.92 14.53 5.10
CA TYR A 333 5.89 13.62 5.55
C TYR A 333 6.43 12.87 6.76
N ARG A 334 5.97 13.27 7.95
CA ARG A 334 6.43 12.77 9.25
C ARG A 334 6.46 11.24 9.25
N ASN A 335 7.63 10.67 9.56
CA ASN A 335 7.91 9.24 9.60
C ASN A 335 7.67 8.47 8.28
N LEU A 336 7.66 9.14 7.11
CA LEU A 336 7.44 8.49 5.81
C LEU A 336 8.51 8.80 4.77
N GLY A 337 9.03 10.03 4.76
CA GLY A 337 9.98 10.53 3.78
C GLY A 337 9.84 12.04 3.53
N MET A 338 10.49 12.52 2.47
CA MET A 338 10.49 13.93 2.08
C MET A 338 10.28 14.10 0.58
N ASP A 339 9.64 15.20 0.21
CA ASP A 339 9.32 15.59 -1.15
C ASP A 339 10.12 16.85 -1.52
N PHE A 340 11.02 16.71 -2.49
CA PHE A 340 11.87 17.76 -3.02
C PHE A 340 11.46 18.14 -4.46
N SER A 341 10.21 17.87 -4.86
CA SER A 341 9.70 18.20 -6.20
C SER A 341 9.65 19.71 -6.49
N ASN A 342 9.84 20.56 -5.48
CA ASN A 342 9.93 22.01 -5.64
C ASN A 342 11.01 22.66 -4.74
N ALA A 343 12.08 21.92 -4.43
CA ALA A 343 13.18 22.41 -3.59
C ALA A 343 13.94 23.55 -4.27
N GLY A 344 13.87 24.75 -3.71
CA GLY A 344 14.43 25.96 -4.30
C GLY A 344 13.94 26.26 -5.72
N GLY A 345 12.70 25.86 -6.04
CA GLY A 345 12.13 25.96 -7.39
C GLY A 345 12.57 24.88 -8.37
N ASN A 346 13.29 23.84 -7.90
CA ASN A 346 13.72 22.71 -8.72
C ASN A 346 13.02 21.41 -8.30
N ASN A 347 12.73 20.55 -9.27
CA ASN A 347 12.24 19.22 -8.99
C ASN A 347 13.40 18.26 -8.77
N MET A 348 13.80 17.98 -7.53
CA MET A 348 14.84 16.98 -7.23
C MET A 348 14.28 15.56 -7.05
N GLY A 349 12.95 15.41 -7.04
CA GLY A 349 12.25 14.14 -6.84
C GLY A 349 11.74 13.92 -5.42
N ILE A 350 11.24 12.72 -5.17
CA ILE A 350 10.59 12.30 -3.92
C ILE A 350 11.40 11.16 -3.31
N PHE A 351 11.65 11.24 -2.01
CA PHE A 351 12.53 10.33 -1.29
C PHE A 351 11.81 9.69 -0.08
N PRO A 352 11.26 8.48 -0.27
CA PRO A 352 10.73 7.68 0.82
C PRO A 352 11.81 7.17 1.78
N GLY A 353 11.41 6.86 3.01
CA GLY A 353 12.24 6.11 3.95
C GLY A 353 12.64 4.74 3.38
N THR A 354 13.93 4.42 3.47
CA THR A 354 14.51 3.13 3.05
C THR A 354 14.77 2.23 4.24
N GLY A 355 14.98 2.82 5.42
CA GLY A 355 15.63 2.17 6.55
C GLY A 355 17.10 1.86 6.29
N ILE A 356 17.70 1.17 7.25
CA ILE A 356 19.11 0.77 7.25
C ILE A 356 19.27 -0.57 7.95
N LEU A 357 20.26 -1.36 7.55
CA LEU A 357 20.71 -2.55 8.26
C LEU A 357 22.23 -2.52 8.38
N ALA A 358 22.74 -2.30 9.59
CA ALA A 358 24.17 -2.14 9.83
C ALA A 358 24.58 -2.69 11.20
N ARG A 359 25.67 -3.48 11.25
CA ARG A 359 26.16 -4.15 12.47
C ARG A 359 26.27 -3.25 13.72
N GLY A 360 26.75 -2.02 13.56
CA GLY A 360 26.94 -1.09 14.67
C GLY A 360 25.70 -0.28 15.07
N TYR A 361 24.57 -0.52 14.41
CA TYR A 361 23.36 0.29 14.54
C TYR A 361 22.18 -0.61 14.89
N HIS A 362 21.41 -0.23 15.93
CA HIS A 362 20.26 -1.00 16.45
C HIS A 362 20.51 -2.52 16.52
N GLU A 363 21.62 -2.92 17.15
CA GLU A 363 22.02 -4.33 17.31
C GLU A 363 22.18 -5.13 16.01
N GLY A 364 22.44 -4.45 14.88
CA GLY A 364 22.57 -5.12 13.58
C GLY A 364 21.23 -5.47 12.93
N GLN A 365 20.14 -4.80 13.33
CA GLN A 365 18.80 -5.01 12.80
C GLN A 365 18.42 -4.05 11.69
N TYR A 366 17.44 -4.47 10.87
CA TYR A 366 16.71 -3.53 10.05
C TYR A 366 15.84 -2.64 10.96
N THR A 367 15.89 -1.33 10.70
CA THR A 367 15.29 -0.30 11.53
C THR A 367 15.16 1.01 10.76
N ASP A 368 14.57 2.02 11.41
CA ASP A 368 14.45 3.40 10.92
C ASP A 368 13.88 3.46 9.50
N GLN A 369 12.88 2.61 9.22
CA GLN A 369 12.20 2.49 7.92
C GLN A 369 11.63 3.82 7.39
N HIS A 370 11.55 4.84 8.23
CA HIS A 370 11.21 6.21 7.88
C HIS A 370 12.39 7.07 7.42
N GLU A 371 13.62 6.80 7.87
CA GLU A 371 14.84 7.46 7.41
C GLU A 371 15.24 6.98 6.01
N THR A 372 15.81 7.87 5.21
CA THR A 372 16.32 7.54 3.87
C THR A 372 17.83 7.47 3.91
N TYR A 373 18.39 6.39 3.40
CA TYR A 373 19.81 6.21 3.16
C TYR A 373 20.00 5.74 1.72
N LEU A 374 20.62 6.55 0.86
CA LEU A 374 20.92 6.17 -0.52
C LEU A 374 22.41 6.24 -0.81
N TRP A 375 22.96 5.17 -1.37
CA TRP A 375 24.37 5.15 -1.77
C TRP A 375 24.68 6.07 -2.95
N THR A 376 25.91 6.58 -2.93
CA THR A 376 26.61 6.99 -4.16
C THR A 376 27.67 5.94 -4.50
N ALA A 377 28.16 5.96 -5.74
CA ALA A 377 29.27 5.12 -6.18
C ALA A 377 30.63 5.56 -5.64
N THR A 378 30.71 6.64 -4.84
CA THR A 378 31.98 7.26 -4.46
C THR A 378 32.39 6.86 -3.03
N MET A 379 33.51 6.14 -2.91
CA MET A 379 34.24 6.04 -1.64
C MET A 379 35.14 7.25 -1.47
N ALA A 380 34.97 7.95 -0.35
CA ALA A 380 35.77 9.12 -0.04
C ALA A 380 37.03 8.72 0.75
N LYS A 381 38.12 9.47 0.56
CA LYS A 381 39.39 9.27 1.27
C LYS A 381 40.11 10.58 1.57
N TRP A 382 40.96 10.54 2.59
CA TRP A 382 41.93 11.60 2.89
C TRP A 382 43.11 11.56 1.90
N PHE A 383 43.87 12.66 1.87
CA PHE A 383 45.07 12.81 1.04
C PHE A 383 46.27 11.98 1.53
N ASP A 384 46.17 11.39 2.72
CA ASP A 384 47.24 10.69 3.42
C ASP A 384 47.07 9.15 3.42
N ALA A 385 47.76 8.47 4.34
CA ALA A 385 47.72 7.02 4.50
C ALA A 385 46.53 6.52 5.35
N THR A 386 45.53 7.37 5.66
CA THR A 386 44.36 6.95 6.43
C THR A 386 43.55 5.91 5.63
N PRO A 387 43.22 4.75 6.23
CA PRO A 387 42.39 3.73 5.60
C PRO A 387 41.04 4.28 5.10
N ALA A 388 40.67 3.93 3.88
CA ALA A 388 39.38 4.32 3.29
C ALA A 388 38.31 3.29 3.64
N VAL A 389 37.32 3.68 4.46
CA VAL A 389 36.35 2.75 5.07
C VAL A 389 34.89 3.13 4.82
N SER A 390 34.65 4.30 4.23
CA SER A 390 33.31 4.87 4.08
C SER A 390 33.02 5.33 2.66
N ALA A 391 31.79 5.10 2.23
CA ALA A 391 31.24 5.67 1.01
C ALA A 391 30.33 6.85 1.32
N ARG A 392 30.27 7.81 0.38
CA ARG A 392 29.34 8.93 0.46
C ARG A 392 27.92 8.41 0.24
N ASN A 393 27.00 8.93 1.04
CA ASN A 393 25.58 8.62 0.92
C ASN A 393 24.74 9.89 1.03
N PHE A 394 23.49 9.75 0.64
CA PHE A 394 22.43 10.71 0.90
C PHE A 394 21.62 10.23 2.10
N ARG A 395 21.47 11.10 3.11
CA ARG A 395 20.68 10.79 4.31
C ARG A 395 19.58 11.82 4.53
N LEU A 396 18.37 11.32 4.81
CA LEU A 396 17.23 12.11 5.27
C LEU A 396 16.71 11.56 6.59
N ILE A 397 16.35 12.47 7.49
CA ILE A 397 15.71 12.13 8.75
C ILE A 397 14.37 12.87 8.82
N PRO A 398 13.23 12.20 8.57
CA PRO A 398 11.90 12.76 8.76
C PRO A 398 11.27 12.30 10.09
N ASP A 399 12.07 12.18 11.14
CA ASP A 399 11.68 11.55 12.40
C ASP A 399 10.95 12.55 13.31
N GLY A 400 9.63 12.38 13.42
CA GLY A 400 8.81 13.23 14.26
C GLY A 400 8.69 12.79 15.71
N ASP A 401 9.29 11.67 16.10
CA ASP A 401 9.24 11.15 17.48
C ASP A 401 10.42 11.65 18.33
N GLN A 402 11.38 12.35 17.72
CA GLN A 402 12.50 12.97 18.42
C GLN A 402 12.09 14.26 19.16
N PRO A 403 12.74 14.58 20.30
CA PRO A 403 12.44 15.77 21.09
C PRO A 403 13.07 17.07 20.55
N ASP A 404 13.82 17.00 19.44
CA ASP A 404 14.52 18.13 18.81
C ASP A 404 13.55 19.27 18.45
N ILE A 405 14.04 20.52 18.52
CA ILE A 405 13.29 21.73 18.13
C ILE A 405 13.92 22.28 16.84
N PRO A 406 13.30 22.08 15.66
CA PRO A 406 13.85 22.52 14.37
C PRO A 406 13.97 24.04 14.25
N ASP A 407 13.06 24.78 14.88
CA ASP A 407 13.04 26.24 14.88
C ASP A 407 12.73 26.76 16.28
N THR A 408 13.67 27.49 16.87
CA THR A 408 13.52 28.04 18.23
C THR A 408 12.39 29.05 18.35
N SER A 409 11.94 29.66 17.26
CA SER A 409 10.77 30.56 17.25
C SER A 409 9.44 29.81 17.36
N LEU A 410 9.43 28.49 17.10
CA LEU A 410 8.26 27.62 17.15
C LEU A 410 8.53 26.40 18.05
N SER A 411 8.82 26.66 19.32
CA SER A 411 9.28 25.65 20.30
C SER A 411 8.31 24.51 20.60
N THR A 412 7.03 24.63 20.19
CA THR A 412 6.02 23.58 20.31
C THR A 412 6.14 22.52 19.21
N ILE A 413 6.78 22.85 18.09
CA ILE A 413 7.03 21.93 16.98
C ILE A 413 8.30 21.15 17.27
N LYS A 414 8.15 19.82 17.34
CA LYS A 414 9.23 18.88 17.65
C LYS A 414 9.46 17.87 16.54
N GLY A 415 10.69 17.38 16.46
CA GLY A 415 11.11 16.35 15.52
C GLY A 415 12.49 16.64 14.96
N ARG A 416 13.15 15.60 14.48
CA ARG A 416 14.43 15.70 13.78
C ARG A 416 14.16 15.65 12.28
N TYR A 417 14.32 16.81 11.65
CA TYR A 417 14.02 17.03 10.24
C TYR A 417 15.27 17.48 9.48
N GLN A 418 16.05 16.53 8.98
CA GLN A 418 17.41 16.80 8.49
C GLN A 418 17.68 16.25 7.08
N TYR A 419 18.48 17.00 6.32
CA TYR A 419 18.90 16.73 4.94
C TYR A 419 20.43 16.77 4.81
N TYR A 420 21.05 15.63 4.52
CA TYR A 420 22.50 15.48 4.37
C TYR A 420 22.86 14.94 2.97
N PRO A 421 23.19 15.81 1.99
CA PRO A 421 23.54 15.39 0.63
C PRO A 421 24.92 14.74 0.52
N LEU A 422 25.79 14.94 1.52
CA LEU A 422 27.16 14.41 1.59
C LEU A 422 27.36 13.69 2.93
N GLY A 423 26.43 12.80 3.27
CA GLY A 423 26.61 11.89 4.41
C GLY A 423 27.71 10.85 4.14
N GLY A 424 28.04 10.07 5.17
CA GLY A 424 28.97 8.95 5.06
C GLY A 424 28.41 7.70 5.72
N SER A 425 28.73 6.54 5.19
CA SER A 425 28.41 5.27 5.84
C SER A 425 29.49 4.23 5.57
N ALA A 426 29.72 3.36 6.55
CA ALA A 426 30.67 2.26 6.42
C ALA A 426 30.21 1.29 5.33
N THR A 427 31.14 0.82 4.50
CA THR A 427 30.82 -0.07 3.36
C THR A 427 30.17 -1.39 3.78
N SER A 428 30.40 -1.81 5.03
CA SER A 428 29.86 -3.03 5.62
C SER A 428 28.37 -2.93 5.99
N GLY A 429 27.80 -1.72 6.13
CA GLY A 429 26.36 -1.54 6.31
C GLY A 429 25.60 -1.62 4.98
N THR A 430 24.26 -1.58 5.03
CA THR A 430 23.42 -1.52 3.83
C THR A 430 22.57 -0.27 3.76
N ASN A 431 22.52 0.34 2.58
CA ASN A 431 21.64 1.47 2.26
C ASN A 431 20.88 1.14 0.97
N GLY A 432 19.85 1.92 0.67
CA GLY A 432 19.15 1.84 -0.61
C GLY A 432 19.98 2.40 -1.77
N CYS A 433 19.47 2.20 -2.99
CA CYS A 433 20.07 2.70 -4.22
C CYS A 433 19.01 3.44 -5.05
N ARG A 434 19.37 4.56 -5.68
CA ARG A 434 18.55 5.22 -6.69
C ARG A 434 19.39 5.50 -7.92
N CYS A 435 18.91 5.06 -9.07
CA CYS A 435 19.69 5.09 -10.29
C CYS A 435 19.44 6.38 -11.09
N ILE A 436 20.49 6.82 -11.77
CA ILE A 436 20.43 7.82 -12.85
C ILE A 436 20.55 7.11 -14.20
N LYS A 437 20.05 7.75 -15.25
CA LYS A 437 20.26 7.30 -16.62
C LYS A 437 21.76 7.26 -16.89
N ASP A 438 22.24 6.13 -17.39
CA ASP A 438 23.65 5.99 -17.71
C ASP A 438 23.96 6.82 -18.97
N PRO A 439 24.84 7.84 -18.89
CA PRO A 439 25.14 8.68 -20.04
C PRO A 439 26.05 7.99 -21.07
N LEU A 440 26.51 6.76 -20.82
CA LEU A 440 27.55 6.09 -21.63
C LEU A 440 27.15 4.76 -22.26
N TYR A 441 26.13 4.05 -21.75
CA TYR A 441 25.82 2.68 -22.20
C TYR A 441 25.65 2.52 -23.72
N LYS A 442 25.02 3.49 -24.39
CA LYS A 442 24.93 3.53 -25.86
C LYS A 442 26.19 4.04 -26.54
N VAL A 443 26.80 5.08 -25.98
CA VAL A 443 27.96 5.77 -26.56
C VAL A 443 29.18 4.86 -26.58
N ASN A 444 29.36 4.06 -25.53
CA ASN A 444 30.47 3.13 -25.35
C ASN A 444 30.05 1.67 -25.58
N GLN A 445 28.89 1.44 -26.20
CA GLN A 445 28.47 0.14 -26.75
C GLN A 445 28.38 -1.02 -25.73
N TYR A 446 27.89 -0.75 -24.52
CA TYR A 446 27.57 -1.76 -23.51
C TYR A 446 26.06 -1.79 -23.19
N ASP A 447 25.23 -1.70 -24.24
CA ASP A 447 23.77 -1.79 -24.12
C ASP A 447 23.33 -3.26 -24.09
N PHE A 448 22.83 -3.71 -22.94
CA PHE A 448 22.37 -5.08 -22.70
C PHE A 448 20.84 -5.12 -22.47
N PRO A 449 20.02 -4.89 -23.51
CA PRO A 449 18.57 -4.84 -23.34
C PRO A 449 18.02 -6.18 -22.86
N THR A 450 17.02 -6.12 -21.97
CA THR A 450 16.28 -7.30 -21.57
C THR A 450 15.52 -7.88 -22.76
N GLU A 451 15.73 -9.16 -23.03
CA GLU A 451 14.98 -9.88 -24.06
C GLU A 451 13.68 -10.42 -23.48
N PHE A 452 12.56 -9.98 -24.04
CA PHE A 452 11.23 -10.46 -23.65
C PHE A 452 10.78 -11.58 -24.58
N PHE A 453 10.14 -12.60 -24.00
CA PHE A 453 9.47 -13.66 -24.74
C PHE A 453 7.96 -13.57 -24.57
N ASN A 454 7.21 -14.01 -25.57
CA ASN A 454 5.76 -14.09 -25.49
C ASN A 454 5.35 -15.45 -24.93
N ASP A 455 4.53 -15.42 -23.89
CA ASP A 455 3.83 -16.58 -23.37
C ASP A 455 2.45 -16.65 -24.06
N ASN A 456 2.07 -17.80 -24.61
CA ASN A 456 1.02 -17.89 -25.63
C ASN A 456 -0.43 -17.69 -25.13
N THR A 457 -0.67 -17.54 -23.82
CA THR A 457 -2.04 -17.39 -23.30
C THR A 457 -2.06 -16.62 -21.98
N GLN A 458 -2.20 -15.29 -22.03
CA GLN A 458 -2.48 -14.48 -20.84
C GLN A 458 -3.67 -13.54 -21.08
N TYR A 459 -4.58 -13.49 -20.11
CA TYR A 459 -5.80 -12.70 -20.15
C TYR A 459 -5.96 -11.97 -18.81
N VAL A 460 -5.77 -10.65 -18.80
CA VAL A 460 -5.80 -9.80 -17.60
C VAL A 460 -6.99 -8.84 -17.58
N GLU A 461 -7.82 -8.87 -18.61
CA GLU A 461 -8.91 -7.92 -18.77
C GLU A 461 -9.97 -8.05 -17.67
N GLY A 462 -10.40 -6.90 -17.14
CA GLY A 462 -11.43 -6.80 -16.11
C GLY A 462 -11.04 -7.36 -14.75
N ILE A 463 -9.78 -7.70 -14.49
CA ILE A 463 -9.32 -8.24 -13.19
C ILE A 463 -9.66 -7.29 -12.02
N ASN A 464 -9.68 -5.97 -12.30
CA ASN A 464 -10.00 -4.91 -11.34
C ASN A 464 -11.50 -4.55 -11.27
N ASN A 465 -12.36 -5.20 -12.05
CA ASN A 465 -13.81 -4.96 -11.98
C ASN A 465 -14.34 -5.29 -10.57
N PRO A 466 -15.40 -4.62 -10.08
CA PRO A 466 -15.90 -4.83 -8.73
C PRO A 466 -16.50 -6.24 -8.53
N ASN A 467 -16.49 -6.71 -7.29
CA ASN A 467 -17.20 -7.94 -6.89
C ASN A 467 -18.65 -7.71 -6.49
N THR A 468 -18.99 -6.46 -6.16
CA THR A 468 -20.33 -6.05 -5.72
C THR A 468 -20.89 -5.01 -6.67
N TYR A 469 -22.07 -5.28 -7.19
CA TYR A 469 -22.83 -4.35 -8.04
C TYR A 469 -24.01 -3.83 -7.24
N THR A 470 -24.16 -2.52 -7.20
CA THR A 470 -25.17 -1.86 -6.39
C THR A 470 -26.06 -0.95 -7.21
N MET A 471 -27.33 -0.87 -6.82
CA MET A 471 -28.29 0.10 -7.34
C MET A 471 -29.35 0.39 -6.28
N VAL A 472 -30.05 1.52 -6.42
CA VAL A 472 -31.25 1.82 -5.61
C VAL A 472 -32.46 1.18 -6.29
N LYS A 473 -33.38 0.61 -5.51
CA LYS A 473 -34.63 0.06 -6.06
C LYS A 473 -35.36 1.10 -6.92
N ASN A 474 -35.94 0.64 -8.01
CA ASN A 474 -36.61 1.50 -8.99
C ASN A 474 -38.07 1.05 -9.16
N THR A 475 -38.97 1.97 -9.48
CA THR A 475 -40.37 1.67 -9.82
C THR A 475 -40.51 0.92 -11.14
N ALA A 476 -39.50 0.98 -12.02
CA ALA A 476 -39.41 0.21 -13.25
C ALA A 476 -38.42 -0.95 -13.12
N GLU A 477 -38.58 -1.98 -13.95
CA GLU A 477 -37.59 -3.05 -14.08
C GLU A 477 -36.26 -2.43 -14.53
N SER A 478 -35.16 -2.91 -13.94
CA SER A 478 -33.82 -2.42 -14.24
C SER A 478 -32.90 -3.60 -14.54
N ILE A 479 -31.82 -3.36 -15.30
CA ILE A 479 -30.84 -4.39 -15.65
C ILE A 479 -29.48 -3.98 -15.10
N ILE A 480 -28.87 -4.86 -14.30
CA ILE A 480 -27.46 -4.75 -13.93
C ILE A 480 -26.66 -5.60 -14.92
N GLN A 481 -25.67 -5.00 -15.59
CA GLN A 481 -24.75 -5.69 -16.48
C GLN A 481 -23.42 -5.93 -15.77
N ILE A 482 -22.98 -7.19 -15.76
CA ILE A 482 -21.76 -7.62 -15.08
C ILE A 482 -20.81 -8.22 -16.13
N PRO A 483 -19.67 -7.57 -16.42
CA PRO A 483 -18.68 -8.10 -17.35
C PRO A 483 -18.09 -9.42 -16.83
N ILE A 484 -18.09 -10.45 -17.67
CA ILE A 484 -17.61 -11.78 -17.28
C ILE A 484 -16.08 -11.91 -17.32
N SER A 485 -15.37 -10.95 -17.93
CA SER A 485 -13.90 -10.97 -18.11
C SER A 485 -13.14 -11.26 -16.82
N LYS A 486 -13.61 -10.72 -15.69
CA LYS A 486 -13.01 -10.94 -14.37
C LYS A 486 -12.89 -12.42 -14.00
N ALA A 487 -13.89 -13.24 -14.35
CA ALA A 487 -13.88 -14.66 -14.02
C ALA A 487 -12.70 -15.37 -14.68
N PHE A 488 -12.43 -15.08 -15.95
CA PHE A 488 -11.37 -15.69 -16.74
C PHE A 488 -9.98 -15.13 -16.37
N SER A 489 -9.89 -13.82 -16.12
CA SER A 489 -8.62 -13.21 -15.70
C SER A 489 -8.23 -13.64 -14.29
N ALA A 490 -9.15 -13.66 -13.32
CA ALA A 490 -8.85 -14.16 -11.98
C ALA A 490 -8.48 -15.66 -11.99
N GLN A 491 -9.21 -16.51 -12.73
CA GLN A 491 -8.90 -17.94 -12.82
C GLN A 491 -7.51 -18.19 -13.41
N SER A 492 -7.18 -17.53 -14.52
CA SER A 492 -5.91 -17.74 -15.22
C SER A 492 -4.70 -17.11 -14.52
N GLN A 493 -4.87 -15.97 -13.84
CA GLN A 493 -3.75 -15.22 -13.24
C GLN A 493 -3.54 -15.48 -11.75
N LEU A 494 -4.62 -15.74 -10.99
CA LEU A 494 -4.60 -15.80 -9.53
C LEU A 494 -4.91 -17.20 -8.96
N LEU A 495 -5.68 -18.01 -9.68
CA LEU A 495 -6.19 -19.30 -9.18
C LEU A 495 -5.51 -20.53 -9.81
N ASN A 496 -4.39 -20.32 -10.50
CA ASN A 496 -3.60 -21.37 -11.17
C ASN A 496 -4.43 -22.25 -12.12
N ASN A 497 -5.33 -21.64 -12.90
CA ASN A 497 -6.17 -22.32 -13.87
C ASN A 497 -6.07 -21.65 -15.26
N PRO A 498 -4.92 -21.73 -15.95
CA PRO A 498 -4.76 -21.14 -17.28
C PRO A 498 -5.64 -21.82 -18.34
N ASP A 499 -5.99 -23.10 -18.14
CA ASP A 499 -6.83 -23.88 -19.06
C ASP A 499 -8.24 -23.31 -19.23
N ILE A 500 -8.70 -22.45 -18.30
CA ILE A 500 -9.96 -21.72 -18.43
C ILE A 500 -10.06 -20.91 -19.74
N LEU A 501 -8.92 -20.57 -20.35
CA LEU A 501 -8.81 -19.82 -21.59
C LEU A 501 -8.96 -20.69 -22.86
N ASN A 502 -9.11 -22.02 -22.71
CA ASN A 502 -9.43 -22.92 -23.80
C ASN A 502 -10.90 -22.76 -24.25
N PRO A 503 -11.20 -22.70 -25.56
CA PRO A 503 -12.57 -22.52 -26.07
C PRO A 503 -13.62 -23.51 -25.53
N LEU A 504 -13.23 -24.75 -25.23
CA LEU A 504 -14.12 -25.74 -24.62
C LEU A 504 -14.62 -25.35 -23.23
N ASN A 505 -13.93 -24.44 -22.54
CA ASN A 505 -14.28 -23.96 -21.22
C ASN A 505 -15.19 -22.72 -21.24
N TYR A 506 -15.56 -22.20 -22.40
CA TYR A 506 -16.53 -21.10 -22.52
C TYR A 506 -17.45 -21.22 -23.73
N ASN A 507 -17.65 -22.44 -24.23
CA ASN A 507 -18.51 -22.73 -25.36
C ASN A 507 -20.00 -22.90 -24.99
N ASN A 508 -20.36 -22.89 -23.70
CA ASN A 508 -21.74 -23.03 -23.22
C ASN A 508 -21.90 -22.42 -21.83
N LEU A 509 -21.65 -21.12 -21.70
CA LEU A 509 -21.76 -20.38 -20.45
C LEU A 509 -23.18 -20.40 -19.89
N LYS A 510 -23.27 -20.66 -18.59
CA LYS A 510 -24.52 -20.67 -17.79
C LYS A 510 -24.37 -19.74 -16.61
N VAL A 511 -25.50 -19.16 -16.19
CA VAL A 511 -25.58 -18.31 -15.01
C VAL A 511 -26.61 -18.87 -14.03
N ASN A 512 -26.35 -18.75 -12.74
CA ASN A 512 -27.30 -19.08 -11.69
C ASN A 512 -27.42 -17.93 -10.67
N VAL A 513 -28.56 -17.87 -9.97
CA VAL A 513 -28.67 -17.15 -8.70
C VAL A 513 -28.37 -18.16 -7.60
N LEU A 514 -27.19 -18.11 -6.99
CA LEU A 514 -26.80 -19.05 -5.94
C LEU A 514 -27.72 -18.92 -4.72
N TRP A 515 -27.95 -17.68 -4.29
CA TRP A 515 -28.92 -17.38 -3.25
C TRP A 515 -29.45 -15.94 -3.35
N SER A 516 -30.59 -15.69 -2.72
CA SER A 516 -31.18 -14.36 -2.53
C SER A 516 -31.77 -14.18 -1.13
N THR A 517 -31.79 -12.95 -0.61
CA THR A 517 -32.59 -12.59 0.59
C THR A 517 -34.03 -12.23 0.27
N ASN A 518 -34.36 -12.07 -1.02
CA ASN A 518 -35.69 -11.70 -1.50
C ASN A 518 -36.00 -12.47 -2.80
N THR A 519 -36.96 -13.39 -2.74
CA THR A 519 -37.35 -14.24 -3.87
C THR A 519 -38.01 -13.47 -5.02
N ALA A 520 -38.47 -12.24 -4.78
CA ALA A 520 -39.04 -11.39 -5.82
C ALA A 520 -37.97 -10.51 -6.52
N LEU A 521 -36.73 -10.47 -6.01
CA LEU A 521 -35.71 -9.53 -6.47
C LEU A 521 -35.25 -9.81 -7.91
N ILE A 522 -34.88 -11.06 -8.20
CA ILE A 522 -34.37 -11.50 -9.50
C ILE A 522 -35.27 -12.61 -10.00
N ASN A 523 -36.13 -12.29 -10.97
CA ASN A 523 -37.00 -13.29 -11.59
C ASN A 523 -36.42 -13.85 -12.88
N ASN A 524 -35.47 -13.14 -13.51
CA ASN A 524 -34.83 -13.56 -14.75
C ASN A 524 -33.36 -13.09 -14.84
N ILE A 525 -32.50 -13.96 -15.34
CA ILE A 525 -31.07 -13.70 -15.51
C ILE A 525 -30.52 -14.44 -16.74
N SER A 526 -29.59 -13.83 -17.47
CA SER A 526 -29.01 -14.44 -18.67
C SER A 526 -27.57 -14.00 -18.91
N VAL A 527 -26.84 -14.72 -19.76
CA VAL A 527 -25.54 -14.27 -20.31
C VAL A 527 -25.80 -13.72 -21.71
N SER A 528 -25.28 -12.54 -22.04
CA SER A 528 -25.51 -11.86 -23.33
C SER A 528 -24.97 -12.66 -24.53
N ASN A 529 -23.86 -13.35 -24.34
CA ASN A 529 -23.28 -14.29 -25.29
C ASN A 529 -22.92 -15.57 -24.54
N PRO A 530 -23.76 -16.63 -24.63
CA PRO A 530 -23.50 -17.88 -23.92
C PRO A 530 -22.45 -18.75 -24.60
N THR A 531 -22.01 -18.44 -25.83
CA THR A 531 -21.04 -19.25 -26.58
C THR A 531 -19.96 -18.37 -27.23
N PRO A 532 -19.21 -17.57 -26.45
CA PRO A 532 -18.11 -16.79 -27.00
C PRO A 532 -17.09 -17.70 -27.69
N ASN A 533 -16.59 -17.27 -28.86
CA ASN A 533 -15.66 -18.06 -29.68
C ASN A 533 -14.20 -17.56 -29.58
N SER A 534 -13.94 -16.55 -28.75
CA SER A 534 -12.62 -15.93 -28.57
C SER A 534 -12.54 -15.16 -27.25
N LEU A 535 -11.31 -14.86 -26.79
CA LEU A 535 -11.10 -14.01 -25.61
C LEU A 535 -11.70 -12.60 -25.78
N ASN A 536 -11.65 -12.04 -26.98
CA ASN A 536 -12.31 -10.76 -27.27
C ASN A 536 -13.85 -10.86 -27.18
N ALA A 537 -14.44 -12.01 -27.54
CA ALA A 537 -15.86 -12.22 -27.33
C ALA A 537 -16.21 -12.31 -25.83
N ILE A 538 -15.33 -12.90 -25.00
CA ILE A 538 -15.47 -12.89 -23.52
C ILE A 538 -15.47 -11.45 -22.99
N SER A 539 -14.54 -10.62 -23.47
CA SER A 539 -14.42 -9.20 -23.11
C SER A 539 -15.70 -8.39 -23.32
N ASN A 540 -16.47 -8.74 -24.36
CA ASN A 540 -17.72 -8.08 -24.73
C ASN A 540 -18.98 -8.78 -24.17
N SER A 541 -18.82 -9.78 -23.30
CA SER A 541 -19.91 -10.57 -22.74
C SER A 541 -20.27 -10.15 -21.32
N ASN A 542 -21.57 -10.10 -21.03
CA ASN A 542 -22.10 -9.67 -19.74
C ASN A 542 -23.12 -10.67 -19.19
N ILE A 543 -23.19 -10.79 -17.87
CA ILE A 543 -24.38 -11.29 -17.19
C ILE A 543 -25.37 -10.13 -17.10
N ASN A 544 -26.60 -10.35 -17.58
CA ASN A 544 -27.71 -9.42 -17.47
C ASN A 544 -28.63 -9.88 -16.34
N VAL A 545 -28.64 -9.15 -15.23
CA VAL A 545 -29.49 -9.43 -14.07
C VAL A 545 -30.71 -8.51 -14.10
N LYS A 546 -31.92 -9.06 -14.28
CA LYS A 546 -33.15 -8.27 -14.24
C LYS A 546 -33.62 -8.11 -12.79
N ILE A 547 -33.68 -6.86 -12.34
CA ILE A 547 -34.15 -6.47 -11.02
C ILE A 547 -35.60 -6.05 -11.12
N ALA A 548 -36.47 -6.74 -10.39
CA ALA A 548 -37.90 -6.49 -10.42
C ALA A 548 -38.26 -5.13 -9.81
N PRO A 549 -39.32 -4.48 -10.31
CA PRO A 549 -39.84 -3.22 -9.76
C PRO A 549 -40.06 -3.25 -8.24
N ASN A 550 -39.65 -2.17 -7.58
CA ASN A 550 -39.84 -1.91 -6.15
C ASN A 550 -39.22 -2.96 -5.20
N GLN A 551 -38.31 -3.80 -5.68
CA GLN A 551 -37.63 -4.79 -4.86
C GLN A 551 -36.26 -4.30 -4.40
N ALA A 552 -35.94 -4.59 -3.14
CA ALA A 552 -34.60 -4.42 -2.56
C ALA A 552 -34.18 -5.75 -1.91
N GLY A 553 -32.87 -5.91 -1.74
CA GLY A 553 -32.30 -7.13 -1.16
C GLY A 553 -30.92 -7.45 -1.71
N ASN A 554 -30.45 -8.64 -1.35
CA ASN A 554 -29.15 -9.16 -1.73
C ASN A 554 -29.31 -10.44 -2.51
N ALA A 555 -28.42 -10.67 -3.47
CA ALA A 555 -28.25 -11.96 -4.11
C ALA A 555 -26.80 -12.22 -4.47
N VAL A 556 -26.42 -13.49 -4.59
CA VAL A 556 -25.14 -13.87 -5.20
C VAL A 556 -25.43 -14.58 -6.51
N VAL A 557 -24.81 -14.11 -7.59
CA VAL A 557 -24.92 -14.70 -8.93
C VAL A 557 -23.62 -15.37 -9.31
N THR A 558 -23.69 -16.46 -10.07
CA THR A 558 -22.54 -17.33 -10.38
C THR A 558 -22.46 -17.62 -11.87
N LEU A 559 -21.24 -17.67 -12.41
CA LEU A 559 -20.95 -18.08 -13.79
C LEU A 559 -20.42 -19.52 -13.82
N HIS A 560 -20.86 -20.29 -14.82
CA HIS A 560 -20.50 -21.69 -15.05
C HIS A 560 -20.34 -21.95 -16.56
N ASN A 561 -19.83 -23.13 -16.93
CA ASN A 561 -19.86 -23.65 -18.30
C ASN A 561 -20.55 -25.02 -18.35
N GLY A 562 -21.36 -25.27 -19.37
CA GLY A 562 -22.15 -26.49 -19.56
C GLY A 562 -23.45 -26.53 -18.74
N SER A 563 -23.32 -26.64 -17.42
CA SER A 563 -24.44 -26.75 -16.46
C SER A 563 -24.27 -25.79 -15.28
N ILE A 564 -25.37 -25.32 -14.69
CA ILE A 564 -25.37 -24.53 -13.44
C ILE A 564 -24.89 -25.33 -12.22
N THR A 565 -24.81 -26.66 -12.32
CA THR A 565 -24.26 -27.54 -11.28
C THR A 565 -22.76 -27.78 -11.42
N ASN A 566 -22.16 -27.38 -12.54
CA ASN A 566 -20.72 -27.48 -12.75
C ASN A 566 -19.99 -26.48 -11.84
N PRO A 567 -18.66 -26.61 -11.64
CA PRO A 567 -17.91 -25.69 -10.80
C PRO A 567 -18.11 -24.22 -11.19
N ILE A 568 -18.25 -23.36 -10.18
CA ILE A 568 -18.39 -21.91 -10.34
C ILE A 568 -17.06 -21.34 -10.84
N TYR A 569 -17.09 -20.53 -11.89
CA TYR A 569 -15.94 -19.80 -12.40
C TYR A 569 -15.67 -18.55 -11.57
N TRP A 570 -16.72 -17.82 -11.23
CA TRP A 570 -16.69 -16.66 -10.33
C TRP A 570 -18.11 -16.34 -9.86
N SER A 571 -18.19 -15.52 -8.81
CA SER A 571 -19.45 -15.05 -8.21
C SER A 571 -19.40 -13.57 -7.89
N TRP A 572 -20.55 -12.92 -7.98
CA TRP A 572 -20.74 -11.50 -7.71
C TRP A 572 -21.91 -11.27 -6.76
N HIS A 573 -21.77 -10.27 -5.89
CA HIS A 573 -22.82 -9.83 -4.98
C HIS A 573 -23.65 -8.73 -5.64
N ILE A 574 -24.96 -8.97 -5.73
CA ILE A 574 -25.96 -8.00 -6.17
C ILE A 574 -26.57 -7.37 -4.94
N TRP A 575 -26.45 -6.06 -4.82
CA TRP A 575 -26.87 -5.30 -3.64
C TRP A 575 -27.82 -4.16 -4.02
N VAL A 576 -29.12 -4.43 -3.92
CA VAL A 576 -30.17 -3.45 -4.24
C VAL A 576 -30.67 -2.79 -2.96
N THR A 577 -30.44 -1.49 -2.82
CA THR A 577 -30.77 -0.72 -1.62
C THR A 577 -32.13 -0.04 -1.71
N ASN A 578 -32.73 0.26 -0.56
CA ASN A 578 -33.94 1.07 -0.48
C ASN A 578 -33.67 2.57 -0.69
N THR A 579 -32.46 3.00 -0.33
CA THR A 579 -32.01 4.40 -0.37
C THR A 579 -30.63 4.49 -1.03
N PRO A 580 -30.27 5.61 -1.69
CA PRO A 580 -28.91 5.84 -2.17
C PRO A 580 -27.87 5.63 -1.06
N ILE A 581 -26.72 5.07 -1.42
CA ILE A 581 -25.59 4.95 -0.51
C ILE A 581 -25.07 6.36 -0.21
N GLY A 582 -25.16 6.77 1.05
CA GLY A 582 -24.58 8.00 1.55
C GLY A 582 -23.17 7.80 2.11
N SER A 583 -22.60 8.88 2.64
CA SER A 583 -21.28 8.86 3.26
C SER A 583 -21.13 9.91 4.35
N SER A 584 -20.12 9.72 5.19
CA SER A 584 -19.69 10.68 6.22
C SER A 584 -18.18 10.82 6.21
N THR A 585 -17.68 12.05 6.18
CA THR A 585 -16.24 12.34 6.24
C THR A 585 -15.83 12.67 7.66
N TYR A 586 -14.72 12.08 8.10
CA TYR A 586 -14.11 12.36 9.39
C TYR A 586 -12.61 12.56 9.24
N THR A 587 -12.09 13.57 9.95
CA THR A 587 -10.67 13.87 10.04
C THR A 587 -10.21 13.67 11.48
N THR A 588 -9.17 12.86 11.66
CA THR A 588 -8.74 12.37 12.98
C THR A 588 -8.13 13.43 13.90
N ASP A 589 -7.46 14.42 13.32
CA ASP A 589 -6.83 15.54 14.04
C ASP A 589 -6.66 16.75 13.11
N GLN A 590 -6.32 17.91 13.66
CA GLN A 590 -6.11 19.15 12.90
C GLN A 590 -4.62 19.49 12.83
N PRO A 591 -4.06 19.69 11.63
CA PRO A 591 -2.68 20.14 11.46
C PRO A 591 -2.41 21.51 12.09
N MET A 592 -1.17 21.74 12.52
CA MET A 592 -0.71 23.08 12.91
C MET A 592 -0.44 23.95 11.67
N ALA A 593 -1.01 25.16 11.66
CA ALA A 593 -0.94 26.06 10.51
C ALA A 593 0.45 26.71 10.36
N GLU A 594 1.21 26.80 11.44
CA GLU A 594 2.55 27.38 11.53
C GLU A 594 3.63 26.49 10.89
N ALA A 595 3.28 25.24 10.55
CA ALA A 595 4.16 24.21 10.00
C ALA A 595 3.81 23.77 8.56
N PRO A 596 3.62 24.68 7.58
CA PRO A 596 3.20 24.34 6.21
C PRO A 596 4.21 23.50 5.41
N ASN A 597 5.46 23.38 5.85
CA ASN A 597 6.44 22.47 5.24
C ASN A 597 6.36 21.06 5.83
N TYR A 598 5.73 20.87 6.98
CA TYR A 598 5.52 19.57 7.60
C TYR A 598 4.07 19.15 7.33
N ILE A 599 3.89 18.34 6.29
CA ILE A 599 2.56 17.99 5.79
C ILE A 599 1.75 17.32 6.90
N ASN A 600 0.62 17.97 7.23
CA ASN A 600 -0.31 17.53 8.25
C ASN A 600 0.28 17.29 9.65
N TYR A 601 1.29 18.08 10.03
CA TYR A 601 1.98 17.91 11.31
C TYR A 601 1.05 18.07 12.52
N THR A 602 1.16 17.11 13.45
CA THR A 602 0.66 17.20 14.83
C THR A 602 1.72 16.65 15.79
N ASN A 603 1.60 16.97 17.08
CA ASN A 603 2.61 16.59 18.08
C ASN A 603 2.63 15.09 18.42
N SER A 604 1.51 14.40 18.28
CA SER A 604 1.36 13.06 18.86
C SER A 604 0.54 12.09 18.02
N SER A 605 -0.07 12.54 16.92
CA SER A 605 -1.00 11.74 16.12
C SER A 605 -0.65 11.79 14.63
N GLN A 606 -1.32 10.96 13.82
CA GLN A 606 -1.40 11.13 12.39
C GLN A 606 -2.78 11.68 11.99
N VAL A 607 -2.79 12.55 10.97
CA VAL A 607 -4.01 13.11 10.40
C VAL A 607 -4.44 12.25 9.23
N LEU A 608 -5.59 11.62 9.36
CA LEU A 608 -6.26 10.86 8.31
C LEU A 608 -7.58 11.56 8.01
N THR A 609 -7.97 11.58 6.74
CA THR A 609 -9.29 12.07 6.32
C THR A 609 -9.98 10.98 5.53
N THR A 610 -11.01 10.38 6.14
CA THR A 610 -11.69 9.19 5.65
C THR A 610 -13.14 9.50 5.36
N GLU A 611 -13.62 9.09 4.19
CA GLU A 611 -15.04 9.13 3.85
C GLU A 611 -15.61 7.72 3.95
N PHE A 612 -16.42 7.49 4.99
CA PHE A 612 -17.03 6.20 5.29
C PHE A 612 -18.35 6.05 4.55
N MET A 613 -18.61 4.84 4.05
CA MET A 613 -19.93 4.43 3.60
C MET A 613 -20.91 4.46 4.79
N ASP A 614 -22.13 4.94 4.59
CA ASP A 614 -23.14 5.10 5.64
C ASP A 614 -23.73 3.78 6.18
N ARG A 615 -23.32 2.64 5.63
CA ARG A 615 -23.86 1.31 5.96
C ARG A 615 -22.87 0.19 5.69
N ASN A 616 -23.10 -0.96 6.31
CA ASN A 616 -22.33 -2.18 6.04
C ASN A 616 -22.74 -2.77 4.68
N ILE A 617 -21.82 -3.48 4.03
CA ILE A 617 -22.13 -4.13 2.74
C ILE A 617 -23.29 -5.11 2.93
N GLY A 618 -24.27 -5.03 2.04
CA GLY A 618 -25.47 -5.84 2.05
C GLY A 618 -26.63 -5.28 2.89
N ALA A 619 -26.44 -4.15 3.56
CA ALA A 619 -27.53 -3.47 4.27
C ALA A 619 -28.44 -2.74 3.26
N THR A 620 -29.74 -2.97 3.28
CA THR A 620 -30.66 -2.30 2.34
C THR A 620 -30.96 -0.85 2.75
N ASP A 621 -30.76 -0.52 4.03
CA ASP A 621 -30.90 0.83 4.60
C ASP A 621 -29.67 1.21 5.45
N SER A 622 -29.44 2.50 5.65
CA SER A 622 -28.46 3.01 6.62
C SER A 622 -29.01 2.94 8.05
N PHE A 623 -28.13 2.81 9.04
CA PHE A 623 -28.57 2.81 10.44
C PHE A 623 -29.10 4.20 10.84
N PRO A 624 -30.31 4.31 11.41
CA PRO A 624 -30.95 5.61 11.66
C PRO A 624 -30.23 6.41 12.75
N THR A 625 -30.24 7.74 12.61
CA THR A 625 -29.96 8.64 13.72
C THR A 625 -31.23 8.80 14.56
N ILE A 626 -31.19 8.41 15.83
CA ILE A 626 -32.33 8.51 16.76
C ILE A 626 -31.98 9.53 17.84
N PRO A 627 -32.82 10.56 18.09
CA PRO A 627 -32.59 11.49 19.19
C PRO A 627 -32.68 10.78 20.55
N GLY A 628 -31.59 10.78 21.31
CA GLY A 628 -31.52 10.16 22.65
C GLY A 628 -31.06 8.69 22.65
N ASP A 629 -31.04 8.08 23.83
CA ASP A 629 -30.38 6.79 24.08
C ASP A 629 -31.30 5.54 23.97
N ASN A 630 -32.52 5.73 23.45
CA ASN A 630 -33.59 4.73 23.36
C ASN A 630 -34.59 5.05 22.26
N LEU A 631 -35.01 4.02 21.52
CA LEU A 631 -36.25 4.03 20.74
C LEU A 631 -37.42 3.65 21.66
N ASN A 632 -38.18 4.64 22.13
CA ASN A 632 -39.40 4.37 22.92
C ASN A 632 -40.55 3.98 21.97
N PRO A 633 -41.31 2.89 22.23
CA PRO A 633 -42.53 2.55 21.49
C PRO A 633 -43.55 3.69 21.39
N GLU A 634 -43.59 4.57 22.38
CA GLU A 634 -44.51 5.72 22.44
C GLU A 634 -44.04 6.93 21.59
N THR A 635 -42.76 6.98 21.21
CA THR A 635 -42.14 8.05 20.40
C THR A 635 -41.47 7.49 19.15
N VAL A 636 -41.94 6.35 18.64
CA VAL A 636 -41.39 5.71 17.43
C VAL A 636 -41.41 6.73 16.28
N LEU A 637 -40.23 7.17 15.86
CA LEU A 637 -40.07 7.78 14.55
C LEU A 637 -40.52 6.74 13.52
N ALA A 638 -41.63 7.04 12.83
CA ALA A 638 -42.25 6.11 11.88
C ALA A 638 -41.21 5.54 10.90
N GLY A 639 -41.15 4.21 10.77
CA GLY A 639 -40.22 3.51 9.89
C GLY A 639 -38.86 3.11 10.50
N SER A 640 -38.45 3.70 11.63
CA SER A 640 -37.12 3.47 12.24
C SER A 640 -36.85 2.01 12.60
N SER A 641 -37.85 1.26 13.07
CA SER A 641 -37.69 -0.16 13.42
C SER A 641 -37.33 -1.01 12.19
N SER A 642 -37.94 -0.73 11.03
CA SER A 642 -37.60 -1.44 9.78
C SER A 642 -36.23 -1.03 9.27
N GLN A 643 -35.88 0.25 9.42
CA GLN A 643 -34.56 0.77 9.07
C GLN A 643 -33.43 0.11 9.90
N ILE A 644 -33.61 -0.04 11.21
CA ILE A 644 -32.66 -0.78 12.07
C ILE A 644 -32.47 -2.21 11.59
N ILE A 645 -33.56 -2.95 11.32
CA ILE A 645 -33.47 -4.34 10.86
C ILE A 645 -32.72 -4.45 9.53
N ASN A 646 -33.00 -3.53 8.61
CA ASN A 646 -32.42 -3.50 7.26
C ASN A 646 -30.95 -3.03 7.23
N SER A 647 -30.44 -2.50 8.35
CA SER A 647 -29.10 -1.91 8.43
C SER A 647 -27.97 -2.92 8.71
N GLY A 648 -28.28 -4.15 9.10
CA GLY A 648 -27.28 -5.10 9.61
C GLY A 648 -26.20 -5.51 8.60
N GLY A 649 -26.57 -5.65 7.33
CA GLY A 649 -25.64 -6.12 6.30
C GLY A 649 -25.29 -7.61 6.39
N LEU A 650 -24.19 -8.00 5.75
CA LEU A 650 -23.73 -9.38 5.59
C LEU A 650 -22.37 -9.60 6.24
N HIS A 651 -22.04 -10.85 6.53
CA HIS A 651 -20.72 -11.24 7.03
C HIS A 651 -19.78 -11.62 5.89
N TYR A 652 -18.50 -11.40 6.11
CA TYR A 652 -17.39 -11.79 5.25
C TYR A 652 -16.29 -12.38 6.14
N GLN A 653 -15.58 -13.38 5.62
CA GLN A 653 -14.32 -13.82 6.24
C GLN A 653 -13.18 -12.97 5.68
N TRP A 654 -12.16 -12.73 6.50
CA TRP A 654 -11.07 -11.83 6.13
C TRP A 654 -10.40 -12.29 4.83
N GLY A 655 -10.25 -11.37 3.88
CA GLY A 655 -9.65 -11.65 2.57
C GLY A 655 -10.56 -12.40 1.57
N ARG A 656 -11.85 -12.62 1.86
CA ARG A 656 -12.84 -13.16 0.90
C ARG A 656 -13.71 -12.05 0.30
N LYS A 657 -14.18 -12.29 -0.92
CA LYS A 657 -15.15 -11.41 -1.62
C LYS A 657 -16.61 -11.79 -1.40
N ASP A 658 -16.87 -13.04 -1.01
CA ASP A 658 -18.21 -13.63 -1.04
C ASP A 658 -18.91 -13.46 0.31
N PRO A 659 -20.15 -12.90 0.32
CA PRO A 659 -20.91 -12.74 1.55
C PRO A 659 -21.45 -14.09 2.07
N ILE A 660 -21.47 -14.24 3.38
CA ILE A 660 -22.12 -15.36 4.08
C ILE A 660 -23.33 -14.89 4.90
N PRO A 661 -24.35 -15.75 5.06
CA PRO A 661 -25.55 -15.44 5.85
C PRO A 661 -25.28 -15.09 7.31
N THR A 662 -26.03 -14.11 7.84
CA THR A 662 -25.98 -13.71 9.25
C THR A 662 -27.10 -14.34 10.07
N TYR A 663 -28.26 -14.66 9.49
CA TYR A 663 -29.44 -15.23 10.18
C TYR A 663 -29.92 -14.49 11.44
N ARG A 664 -29.37 -13.31 11.74
CA ARG A 664 -29.56 -12.62 13.01
C ARG A 664 -30.24 -11.27 12.81
N PRO A 665 -31.51 -11.11 13.23
CA PRO A 665 -32.15 -9.80 13.28
C PRO A 665 -31.79 -9.04 14.56
N ALA A 666 -32.11 -7.74 14.60
CA ALA A 666 -32.17 -6.99 15.85
C ALA A 666 -33.27 -7.59 16.74
N TYR A 667 -32.88 -8.43 17.71
CA TYR A 667 -33.80 -9.18 18.56
C TYR A 667 -34.46 -8.29 19.61
N VAL A 668 -35.76 -8.49 19.83
CA VAL A 668 -36.42 -8.18 21.11
C VAL A 668 -37.42 -9.31 21.39
N SER A 669 -37.43 -9.82 22.62
CA SER A 669 -38.59 -10.53 23.15
C SER A 669 -39.74 -9.53 23.33
N ASP A 670 -40.96 -9.96 23.04
CA ASP A 670 -42.20 -9.18 23.17
C ASP A 670 -42.18 -8.16 24.33
N TYR A 671 -42.33 -6.87 24.02
CA TYR A 671 -42.61 -5.84 25.02
C TYR A 671 -44.11 -5.56 25.04
N LYS A 672 -44.74 -5.67 26.21
CA LYS A 672 -46.10 -5.20 26.46
C LYS A 672 -46.04 -3.77 26.96
N ASP A 673 -46.72 -2.85 26.28
CA ASP A 673 -46.87 -1.49 26.80
C ASP A 673 -47.78 -1.45 28.04
N THR A 674 -47.90 -0.28 28.67
CA THR A 674 -48.75 -0.06 29.85
C THR A 674 -50.24 -0.35 29.61
N ASN A 675 -50.67 -0.47 28.35
CA ASN A 675 -52.03 -0.82 27.96
C ASN A 675 -52.19 -2.31 27.62
N GLY A 676 -51.13 -3.12 27.79
CA GLY A 676 -51.13 -4.55 27.52
C GLY A 676 -50.99 -4.92 26.04
N VAL A 677 -50.68 -3.97 25.16
CA VAL A 677 -50.47 -4.22 23.72
C VAL A 677 -49.04 -4.73 23.49
N THR A 678 -48.92 -5.91 22.87
CA THR A 678 -47.63 -6.49 22.48
C THR A 678 -47.10 -5.81 21.23
N HIS A 679 -45.93 -5.17 21.34
CA HIS A 679 -45.22 -4.60 20.19
C HIS A 679 -44.19 -5.60 19.66
N TYR A 680 -44.37 -6.04 18.41
CA TYR A 680 -43.47 -6.98 17.75
C TYR A 680 -42.33 -6.25 17.05
N TYR A 681 -41.10 -6.43 17.53
CA TYR A 681 -39.95 -6.32 16.65
C TYR A 681 -39.85 -7.66 15.90
N LYS A 682 -40.05 -7.62 14.58
CA LYS A 682 -40.26 -8.83 13.74
C LYS A 682 -39.33 -9.97 14.13
N THR A 683 -39.92 -11.11 14.49
CA THR A 683 -39.26 -12.38 14.85
C THR A 683 -38.65 -13.11 13.65
N ASN A 684 -38.83 -12.60 12.43
CA ASN A 684 -38.30 -13.20 11.22
C ASN A 684 -36.90 -12.65 10.93
N ALA A 685 -35.87 -13.44 11.24
CA ALA A 685 -34.51 -13.28 10.76
C ALA A 685 -34.45 -12.92 9.26
N VAL A 686 -33.33 -12.33 8.82
CA VAL A 686 -33.03 -12.22 7.39
C VAL A 686 -33.15 -13.62 6.79
N LYS A 687 -34.09 -13.79 5.85
CA LYS A 687 -34.34 -15.08 5.20
C LYS A 687 -33.42 -15.21 4.01
N TYR A 688 -32.93 -16.41 3.79
CA TYR A 688 -32.07 -16.75 2.67
C TYR A 688 -32.73 -17.86 1.88
N TYR A 689 -32.60 -17.78 0.56
CA TYR A 689 -33.20 -18.73 -0.37
C TYR A 689 -32.15 -19.15 -1.39
N LEU A 690 -31.95 -20.45 -1.58
CA LEU A 690 -31.15 -20.96 -2.68
C LEU A 690 -31.92 -20.78 -4.00
N GLY A 691 -31.22 -20.40 -5.06
CA GLY A 691 -31.82 -20.21 -6.38
C GLY A 691 -31.38 -21.27 -7.39
N THR A 692 -32.29 -21.58 -8.31
CA THR A 692 -32.05 -22.45 -9.46
C THR A 692 -32.62 -21.80 -10.72
N VAL A 693 -31.75 -21.49 -11.68
CA VAL A 693 -32.12 -20.89 -12.97
C VAL A 693 -32.46 -21.98 -14.00
N ASN A 694 -33.58 -21.82 -14.69
CA ASN A 694 -33.96 -22.69 -15.81
C ASN A 694 -33.35 -22.21 -17.15
N ALA A 695 -33.56 -22.97 -18.23
CA ALA A 695 -33.01 -22.62 -19.56
C ALA A 695 -33.53 -21.29 -20.14
N ALA A 696 -34.71 -20.84 -19.72
CA ALA A 696 -35.30 -19.55 -20.13
C ALA A 696 -34.81 -18.37 -19.26
N GLY A 697 -33.96 -18.63 -18.27
CA GLY A 697 -33.42 -17.64 -17.34
C GLY A 697 -34.30 -17.40 -16.11
N SER A 698 -35.48 -18.03 -15.99
CA SER A 698 -36.36 -17.85 -14.82
C SER A 698 -35.79 -18.54 -13.58
N VAL A 699 -35.96 -17.90 -12.42
CA VAL A 699 -35.40 -18.38 -11.14
C VAL A 699 -36.48 -19.05 -10.27
N ALA A 700 -36.17 -20.24 -9.76
CA ALA A 700 -36.92 -20.90 -8.69
C ALA A 700 -36.15 -20.81 -7.38
N TYR A 701 -36.85 -20.64 -6.25
CA TYR A 701 -36.23 -20.44 -4.94
C TYR A 701 -36.66 -21.48 -3.91
N THR A 702 -35.73 -21.93 -3.07
CA THR A 702 -35.99 -22.79 -1.92
C THR A 702 -35.41 -22.19 -0.63
N PRO A 703 -36.12 -22.23 0.52
CA PRO A 703 -35.60 -21.66 1.76
C PRO A 703 -34.32 -22.34 2.25
N LEU A 704 -33.35 -21.56 2.72
CA LEU A 704 -32.14 -22.01 3.41
C LEU A 704 -32.20 -21.60 4.88
N THR A 705 -32.54 -22.54 5.76
CA THR A 705 -32.58 -22.30 7.21
C THR A 705 -31.17 -22.26 7.80
N GLU A 706 -31.01 -21.64 8.96
CA GLU A 706 -29.71 -21.58 9.65
C GLU A 706 -29.18 -22.99 10.00
N ALA A 707 -30.05 -23.88 10.47
CA ALA A 707 -29.67 -25.26 10.76
C ALA A 707 -29.16 -26.02 9.51
N ALA A 708 -29.83 -25.83 8.37
CA ALA A 708 -29.37 -26.39 7.09
C ALA A 708 -28.05 -25.74 6.65
N TYR A 709 -27.90 -24.42 6.85
CA TYR A 709 -26.66 -23.72 6.55
C TYR A 709 -25.48 -24.26 7.36
N ASN A 710 -25.62 -24.31 8.68
CA ASN A 710 -24.59 -24.80 9.60
C ASN A 710 -24.17 -26.24 9.26
N THR A 711 -25.12 -27.10 8.90
CA THR A 711 -24.86 -28.50 8.52
C THR A 711 -24.12 -28.62 7.19
N SER A 712 -24.50 -27.83 6.19
CA SER A 712 -24.02 -28.03 4.81
C SER A 712 -22.81 -27.16 4.44
N TYR A 713 -22.62 -26.01 5.07
CA TYR A 713 -21.67 -24.99 4.60
C TYR A 713 -20.53 -24.67 5.57
N ILE A 714 -20.56 -25.12 6.82
CA ILE A 714 -19.37 -25.05 7.68
C ILE A 714 -18.39 -26.14 7.23
N LYS A 715 -17.24 -25.74 6.68
CA LYS A 715 -16.25 -26.66 6.12
C LYS A 715 -14.91 -26.49 6.83
N ALA A 716 -14.38 -27.58 7.39
CA ALA A 716 -13.08 -27.59 8.03
C ALA A 716 -11.94 -27.74 7.00
N TYR A 717 -10.77 -27.16 7.28
CA TYR A 717 -9.61 -27.11 6.38
C TYR A 717 -9.26 -28.43 5.71
N ASN A 718 -9.09 -29.51 6.49
CA ASN A 718 -8.73 -30.83 5.96
C ASN A 718 -9.81 -31.45 5.05
N THR A 719 -11.05 -30.95 5.11
CA THR A 719 -12.12 -31.41 4.21
C THR A 719 -11.97 -30.80 2.82
N TYR A 720 -11.56 -29.53 2.71
CA TYR A 720 -11.43 -28.86 1.42
C TYR A 720 -10.01 -28.83 0.86
N SER A 721 -8.98 -28.98 1.69
CA SER A 721 -7.58 -29.03 1.24
C SER A 721 -7.18 -30.38 0.64
N ASN A 722 -7.94 -31.45 0.88
CA ASN A 722 -7.59 -32.81 0.48
C ASN A 722 -7.57 -33.04 -1.04
N ALA A 723 -7.06 -34.22 -1.44
CA ALA A 723 -6.88 -34.64 -2.83
C ALA A 723 -8.17 -34.59 -3.68
N SER A 724 -9.34 -34.83 -3.09
CA SER A 724 -10.62 -34.83 -3.80
C SER A 724 -11.21 -33.43 -4.02
N ASN A 725 -10.66 -32.40 -3.38
CA ASN A 725 -11.16 -31.02 -3.45
C ASN A 725 -10.08 -30.09 -4.00
N ALA A 726 -9.41 -29.30 -3.16
CA ALA A 726 -8.39 -28.35 -3.60
C ALA A 726 -7.05 -29.03 -4.00
N ASN A 727 -6.85 -30.30 -3.60
CA ASN A 727 -5.65 -31.08 -3.89
C ASN A 727 -4.36 -30.37 -3.49
N VAL A 728 -4.31 -29.87 -2.25
CA VAL A 728 -3.10 -29.25 -1.70
C VAL A 728 -2.11 -30.35 -1.34
N LEU A 729 -0.90 -30.26 -1.90
CA LEU A 729 0.20 -31.20 -1.69
C LEU A 729 1.21 -30.62 -0.70
N SER A 730 1.95 -31.49 -0.02
CA SER A 730 3.05 -31.08 0.86
C SER A 730 4.21 -30.43 0.09
N THR A 731 4.35 -30.77 -1.20
CA THR A 731 5.37 -30.22 -2.12
C THR A 731 4.95 -28.90 -2.76
N ASP A 732 3.69 -28.48 -2.62
CA ASP A 732 3.22 -27.22 -3.18
C ASP A 732 3.97 -26.03 -2.56
N LYS A 733 4.41 -25.11 -3.41
CA LYS A 733 4.92 -23.81 -2.97
C LYS A 733 3.79 -22.99 -2.35
N PRO A 734 4.10 -22.01 -1.49
CA PRO A 734 3.05 -21.23 -0.82
C PRO A 734 2.09 -20.50 -1.77
N ALA A 735 2.56 -20.04 -2.94
CA ALA A 735 1.68 -19.49 -3.97
C ALA A 735 0.67 -20.52 -4.52
N GLU A 736 1.08 -21.77 -4.70
CA GLU A 736 0.23 -22.86 -5.21
C GLU A 736 -0.80 -23.28 -4.16
N LYS A 737 -0.38 -23.41 -2.89
CA LYS A 737 -1.29 -23.67 -1.76
C LYS A 737 -2.38 -22.60 -1.69
N VAL A 738 -1.99 -21.32 -1.73
CA VAL A 738 -2.92 -20.18 -1.72
C VAL A 738 -3.86 -20.22 -2.91
N ALA A 739 -3.34 -20.39 -4.13
CA ALA A 739 -4.17 -20.43 -5.35
C ALA A 739 -5.20 -21.58 -5.32
N LYS A 740 -4.81 -22.77 -4.86
CA LYS A 740 -5.70 -23.94 -4.74
C LYS A 740 -6.83 -23.70 -3.74
N ILE A 741 -6.54 -23.16 -2.55
CA ILE A 741 -7.56 -22.87 -1.54
C ILE A 741 -8.46 -21.69 -1.96
N LEU A 742 -7.90 -20.64 -2.58
CA LEU A 742 -8.69 -19.56 -3.17
C LEU A 742 -9.61 -20.08 -4.28
N SER A 743 -9.13 -21.01 -5.11
CA SER A 743 -9.94 -21.68 -6.15
C SER A 743 -11.12 -22.43 -5.52
N TYR A 744 -10.90 -23.14 -4.42
CA TYR A 744 -11.99 -23.77 -3.66
C TYR A 744 -12.99 -22.74 -3.12
N SER A 745 -12.50 -21.64 -2.54
CA SER A 745 -13.33 -20.56 -2.00
C SER A 745 -14.25 -19.95 -3.06
N VAL A 746 -13.71 -19.68 -4.26
CA VAL A 746 -14.45 -19.16 -5.42
C VAL A 746 -15.49 -20.17 -5.91
N LYS A 747 -15.15 -21.46 -5.91
CA LYS A 747 -16.07 -22.54 -6.28
C LYS A 747 -17.17 -22.78 -5.26
N ASN A 748 -17.03 -22.28 -4.02
CA ASN A 748 -17.95 -22.51 -2.91
C ASN A 748 -18.27 -21.21 -2.14
N PRO A 749 -18.95 -20.22 -2.76
CA PRO A 749 -19.14 -18.89 -2.16
C PRO A 749 -19.82 -18.92 -0.78
N LEU A 750 -20.78 -19.82 -0.57
CA LEU A 750 -21.52 -19.96 0.70
C LEU A 750 -20.73 -20.64 1.83
N ALA A 751 -19.60 -21.30 1.54
CA ALA A 751 -18.87 -22.05 2.55
C ALA A 751 -18.35 -21.12 3.65
N PHE A 752 -18.60 -21.45 4.92
CA PHE A 752 -17.89 -20.88 6.06
C PHE A 752 -16.68 -21.76 6.33
N MET A 753 -15.51 -21.31 5.86
CA MET A 753 -14.29 -22.11 5.86
C MET A 753 -13.55 -21.91 7.19
N VAL A 754 -13.34 -22.98 7.96
CA VAL A 754 -12.75 -22.91 9.32
C VAL A 754 -11.48 -23.76 9.41
N PRO A 755 -10.54 -23.43 10.30
CA PRO A 755 -9.35 -24.25 10.52
C PRO A 755 -9.72 -25.63 11.08
N SER A 756 -9.02 -26.67 10.63
CA SER A 756 -9.10 -28.00 11.29
C SER A 756 -8.22 -28.07 12.53
N ILE A 757 -7.15 -27.26 12.57
CA ILE A 757 -6.20 -27.15 13.68
C ILE A 757 -5.90 -25.66 13.83
N PHE A 758 -5.95 -25.13 15.05
CA PHE A 758 -5.59 -23.75 15.32
C PHE A 758 -4.07 -23.55 15.19
N ALA A 759 -3.67 -22.35 14.78
CA ALA A 759 -2.27 -21.96 14.73
C ALA A 759 -1.62 -22.12 16.11
N PRO A 760 -0.34 -22.51 16.19
CA PRO A 760 0.31 -22.70 17.48
C PRO A 760 0.34 -21.41 18.29
N VAL A 761 0.16 -21.58 19.59
CA VAL A 761 0.32 -20.53 20.59
C VAL A 761 1.80 -20.28 20.88
N ASP A 762 2.12 -19.03 21.22
CA ASP A 762 3.46 -18.71 21.71
C ASP A 762 3.60 -19.30 23.12
N PRO A 763 4.68 -20.04 23.42
CA PRO A 763 4.85 -20.72 24.70
C PRO A 763 5.14 -19.77 25.87
N SER A 764 5.50 -18.52 25.58
CA SER A 764 6.01 -17.55 26.57
C SER A 764 5.11 -16.33 26.75
N ASN A 765 4.39 -15.92 25.71
CA ASN A 765 3.58 -14.69 25.76
C ASN A 765 2.34 -14.81 24.87
N SER A 766 1.17 -14.89 25.50
CA SER A 766 -0.14 -14.97 24.84
C SER A 766 -0.41 -13.82 23.87
N ASN A 767 0.20 -12.64 24.06
CA ASN A 767 0.10 -11.51 23.13
C ASN A 767 0.81 -11.76 21.80
N TYR A 768 1.59 -12.84 21.67
CA TYR A 768 2.25 -13.27 20.44
C TYR A 768 1.63 -14.51 19.80
N ASN A 769 0.50 -15.02 20.34
CA ASN A 769 -0.26 -16.09 19.69
C ASN A 769 -0.59 -15.74 18.24
N ASN A 770 -0.57 -16.75 17.38
CA ASN A 770 -0.83 -16.60 15.94
C ASN A 770 -2.32 -16.68 15.63
N GLY A 771 -2.74 -15.96 14.59
CA GLY A 771 -4.07 -16.09 13.99
C GLY A 771 -4.17 -17.39 13.19
N SER A 772 -5.32 -18.05 13.26
CA SER A 772 -5.64 -19.27 12.51
C SER A 772 -6.41 -18.89 11.25
N ASP A 773 -5.85 -19.16 10.08
CA ASP A 773 -6.47 -18.79 8.81
C ASP A 773 -7.41 -19.88 8.27
N TRP A 774 -8.36 -19.48 7.43
CA TRP A 774 -9.10 -20.39 6.56
C TRP A 774 -8.31 -20.71 5.28
N LEU A 775 -7.36 -19.85 4.91
CA LEU A 775 -6.57 -19.99 3.68
C LEU A 775 -5.46 -21.04 3.80
N ALA A 776 -4.85 -21.15 4.98
CA ALA A 776 -3.72 -22.02 5.22
C ALA A 776 -3.57 -22.34 6.71
N THR A 777 -2.85 -23.42 7.01
CA THR A 777 -2.40 -23.73 8.37
C THR A 777 -1.24 -22.83 8.84
N GLU A 778 -0.68 -22.03 7.95
CA GLU A 778 0.42 -21.11 8.19
C GLU A 778 -0.16 -19.69 8.30
N PRO A 779 0.21 -18.89 9.32
CA PRO A 779 -0.31 -17.53 9.45
C PRO A 779 0.33 -16.59 8.42
N ASN A 780 -0.37 -15.47 8.18
CA ASN A 780 0.15 -14.31 7.45
C ASN A 780 0.47 -14.53 5.95
N LEU A 781 -0.07 -15.59 5.32
CA LEU A 781 -0.02 -15.76 3.88
C LEU A 781 -1.05 -14.87 3.16
N ALA A 782 -0.66 -14.33 2.00
CA ALA A 782 -1.50 -13.45 1.17
C ALA A 782 -2.14 -12.30 1.99
N ALA A 783 -1.30 -11.54 2.68
CA ALA A 783 -1.70 -10.41 3.51
C ALA A 783 -2.31 -9.24 2.71
N ASP A 784 -2.13 -9.23 1.39
CA ASP A 784 -2.64 -8.27 0.43
C ASP A 784 -4.00 -8.67 -0.16
N ARG A 785 -4.68 -9.70 0.40
CA ARG A 785 -5.99 -10.20 -0.08
C ARG A 785 -7.04 -9.11 -0.29
N TRP A 786 -7.00 -7.98 0.43
CA TRP A 786 -7.87 -6.81 0.22
C TRP A 786 -7.13 -5.51 -0.19
N GLY A 787 -5.87 -5.61 -0.62
CA GLY A 787 -5.12 -4.48 -1.17
C GLY A 787 -4.38 -3.64 -0.11
N ARG A 788 -3.88 -4.28 0.95
CA ARG A 788 -3.08 -3.64 2.01
C ARG A 788 -1.97 -2.76 1.42
N GLY A 789 -2.00 -1.47 1.71
CA GLY A 789 -0.99 -0.48 1.30
C GLY A 789 -1.00 -0.06 -0.18
N GLY A 790 -1.72 -0.78 -1.04
CA GLY A 790 -1.81 -0.51 -2.47
C GLY A 790 -3.25 -0.37 -2.96
N LYS A 791 -3.48 -0.65 -4.25
CA LYS A 791 -4.80 -0.60 -4.89
C LYS A 791 -5.77 -1.63 -4.31
N LYS A 792 -7.06 -1.37 -4.47
CA LYS A 792 -8.12 -2.34 -4.22
C LYS A 792 -7.82 -3.68 -4.93
N SER A 793 -7.83 -4.78 -4.18
CA SER A 793 -7.54 -6.11 -4.75
C SER A 793 -8.74 -6.71 -5.51
N PRO A 794 -8.51 -7.75 -6.34
CA PRO A 794 -9.58 -8.52 -6.98
C PRO A 794 -10.52 -9.26 -6.01
N PHE A 795 -10.17 -9.42 -4.73
CA PHE A 795 -10.99 -10.09 -3.71
C PHE A 795 -11.65 -9.11 -2.71
N ASP A 796 -11.43 -7.81 -2.85
CA ASP A 796 -12.13 -6.79 -2.06
C ASP A 796 -13.65 -6.83 -2.36
N PRO A 797 -14.53 -6.98 -1.34
CA PRO A 797 -15.97 -7.10 -1.53
C PRO A 797 -16.68 -5.76 -1.79
N CYS A 798 -16.01 -4.61 -1.66
CA CYS A 798 -16.66 -3.31 -1.84
C CYS A 798 -17.08 -3.06 -3.30
N PRO A 799 -18.15 -2.28 -3.54
CA PRO A 799 -18.56 -1.89 -4.88
C PRO A 799 -17.57 -0.93 -5.54
N GLU A 800 -17.81 -0.59 -6.80
CA GLU A 800 -16.99 0.37 -7.56
C GLU A 800 -16.87 1.72 -6.84
N GLY A 801 -15.66 2.29 -6.84
CA GLY A 801 -15.33 3.55 -6.15
C GLY A 801 -15.25 3.45 -4.62
N TRP A 802 -15.29 2.23 -4.07
CA TRP A 802 -15.19 1.93 -2.64
C TRP A 802 -14.21 0.78 -2.38
N ARG A 803 -13.54 0.80 -1.22
CA ARG A 803 -12.61 -0.27 -0.78
C ARG A 803 -12.73 -0.56 0.70
N ILE A 804 -12.18 -1.68 1.14
CA ILE A 804 -12.01 -1.95 2.57
C ILE A 804 -11.00 -0.92 3.16
N PRO A 805 -11.32 -0.29 4.30
CA PRO A 805 -10.42 0.65 4.96
C PRO A 805 -9.09 0.02 5.33
N ASP A 806 -8.04 0.84 5.26
CA ASP A 806 -6.66 0.45 5.58
C ASP A 806 -6.10 1.29 6.75
N PHE A 807 -5.08 0.76 7.41
CA PHE A 807 -4.37 1.42 8.51
C PHE A 807 -3.03 1.98 8.03
N THR A 808 -2.51 2.99 8.73
CA THR A 808 -1.14 3.46 8.48
C THR A 808 -0.10 2.62 9.20
N SER A 809 -0.50 1.81 10.19
CA SER A 809 0.40 0.86 10.82
C SER A 809 -0.32 -0.41 11.30
N SER A 810 0.39 -1.53 11.19
CA SER A 810 0.01 -2.86 11.71
C SER A 810 0.57 -3.16 13.11
N GLU A 811 1.26 -2.22 13.74
CA GLU A 811 1.74 -2.36 15.11
C GLU A 811 0.68 -1.87 16.12
N PRO A 812 0.21 -2.72 17.06
CA PRO A 812 -0.80 -2.34 18.06
C PRO A 812 -0.33 -1.22 19.01
N ALA A 813 0.98 -1.00 19.14
CA ALA A 813 1.59 0.03 19.96
C ALA A 813 1.92 1.33 19.19
N ALA A 814 1.54 1.46 17.91
CA ALA A 814 1.94 2.56 17.01
C ALA A 814 1.41 3.97 17.37
N GLY A 815 0.85 4.15 18.58
CA GLY A 815 0.42 5.45 19.06
C GLY A 815 -0.90 5.93 18.45
N TYR A 816 -1.13 7.23 18.57
CA TYR A 816 -2.39 7.89 18.21
C TYR A 816 -2.50 8.12 16.69
N GLY A 817 -3.69 7.99 16.10
CA GLY A 817 -3.93 8.38 14.70
C GLY A 817 -3.64 7.35 13.61
N VAL A 818 -3.26 6.12 13.95
CA VAL A 818 -2.97 5.08 12.93
C VAL A 818 -4.21 4.42 12.31
N SER A 819 -5.37 4.62 12.92
CA SER A 819 -6.66 4.06 12.52
C SER A 819 -7.54 5.12 11.87
N PRO A 820 -8.27 4.81 10.78
CA PRO A 820 -9.28 5.72 10.25
C PRO A 820 -10.40 6.02 11.28
N TRP A 821 -10.60 5.15 12.28
CA TRP A 821 -11.57 5.34 13.36
C TRP A 821 -10.99 5.98 14.63
N TYR A 822 -9.73 6.43 14.60
CA TYR A 822 -9.11 7.06 15.76
C TYR A 822 -9.84 8.35 16.18
N LYS A 823 -10.13 8.48 17.48
CA LYS A 823 -10.60 9.74 18.07
C LYS A 823 -9.47 10.45 18.80
N LYS A 824 -9.28 11.74 18.53
CA LYS A 824 -8.28 12.57 19.21
C LYS A 824 -8.32 12.37 20.74
N GLY A 825 -7.16 12.05 21.30
CA GLY A 825 -6.94 11.80 22.73
C GLY A 825 -7.27 10.39 23.24
N VAL A 826 -7.79 9.48 22.42
CA VAL A 826 -8.16 8.11 22.83
C VAL A 826 -7.18 7.08 22.25
N ALA A 827 -6.42 6.38 23.08
CA ALA A 827 -5.44 5.39 22.60
C ALA A 827 -6.11 4.33 21.71
N THR A 828 -5.54 4.08 20.52
CA THR A 828 -6.15 3.25 19.46
C THR A 828 -6.23 1.77 19.82
N GLY A 829 -5.16 1.23 20.43
CA GLY A 829 -5.04 -0.19 20.80
C GLY A 829 -5.62 -0.57 22.17
N LEU A 830 -6.29 0.34 22.87
CA LEU A 830 -6.90 0.09 24.17
C LEU A 830 -8.42 0.16 24.10
N ALA A 831 -9.08 -0.63 24.95
CA ALA A 831 -10.51 -0.53 25.17
C ALA A 831 -10.85 0.86 25.75
N ALA A 832 -11.74 1.60 25.10
CA ALA A 832 -12.30 2.83 25.67
C ALA A 832 -13.81 2.81 25.63
N ARG A 833 -14.47 3.55 26.51
CA ARG A 833 -15.93 3.54 26.63
C ARG A 833 -16.56 4.16 25.40
N THR A 834 -17.40 3.41 24.70
CA THR A 834 -18.04 3.85 23.45
C THR A 834 -18.81 5.16 23.65
N ILE A 835 -19.52 5.28 24.78
CA ILE A 835 -20.37 6.44 25.07
C ILE A 835 -19.54 7.66 25.48
N ASN A 836 -18.68 7.51 26.47
CA ASN A 836 -17.99 8.64 27.09
C ASN A 836 -16.72 9.07 26.35
N ASP A 837 -15.94 8.09 25.87
CA ASP A 837 -14.63 8.36 25.30
C ASP A 837 -14.74 8.56 23.78
N TYR A 838 -15.61 7.79 23.10
CA TYR A 838 -15.89 7.90 21.66
C TYR A 838 -17.13 8.73 21.29
N LEU A 839 -17.85 9.31 22.26
CA LEU A 839 -19.05 10.14 22.01
C LEU A 839 -20.16 9.40 21.24
N GLY A 840 -20.25 8.07 21.40
CA GLY A 840 -21.30 7.27 20.80
C GLY A 840 -22.63 7.44 21.53
N THR A 841 -23.70 7.73 20.79
CA THR A 841 -25.07 7.65 21.32
C THR A 841 -25.60 6.26 21.09
N ARG A 842 -25.88 5.54 22.18
CA ARG A 842 -26.39 4.18 22.12
C ARG A 842 -27.83 4.16 21.61
N VAL A 843 -28.12 3.32 20.63
CA VAL A 843 -29.48 3.05 20.19
C VAL A 843 -29.95 1.75 20.80
N ARG A 844 -31.02 1.86 21.59
CA ARG A 844 -31.69 0.74 22.23
C ARG A 844 -33.09 0.54 21.70
N VAL A 845 -33.51 -0.72 21.72
CA VAL A 845 -34.87 -1.12 21.39
C VAL A 845 -35.52 -1.69 22.67
N ALA A 846 -36.78 -1.32 22.91
CA ALA A 846 -37.54 -1.67 24.13
C ALA A 846 -36.81 -1.34 25.46
N LYS A 847 -35.92 -0.33 25.43
CA LYS A 847 -35.05 0.11 26.55
C LYS A 847 -34.09 -0.95 27.11
N SER A 848 -34.04 -2.15 26.54
CA SER A 848 -33.33 -3.31 27.10
C SER A 848 -32.29 -3.93 26.16
N VAL A 849 -32.42 -3.77 24.84
CA VAL A 849 -31.49 -4.37 23.87
C VAL A 849 -30.76 -3.29 23.10
N ASN A 850 -29.43 -3.31 23.16
CA ASN A 850 -28.59 -2.43 22.36
C ASN A 850 -28.53 -2.95 20.92
N THR A 851 -28.85 -2.10 19.94
CA THR A 851 -28.86 -2.48 18.52
C THR A 851 -27.80 -1.75 17.70
N GLY A 852 -27.30 -0.61 18.18
CA GLY A 852 -26.28 0.15 17.46
C GLY A 852 -25.80 1.37 18.23
N PHE A 853 -24.93 2.13 17.59
CA PHE A 853 -24.45 3.43 18.05
C PHE A 853 -24.53 4.44 16.91
N THR A 854 -24.91 5.66 17.24
CA THR A 854 -24.81 6.82 16.34
C THR A 854 -23.67 7.72 16.79
N PHE A 855 -23.00 8.34 15.83
CA PHE A 855 -21.83 9.18 16.06
C PHE A 855 -22.07 10.55 15.42
N ASP A 856 -23.05 11.26 15.97
CA ASP A 856 -23.57 12.53 15.42
C ASP A 856 -22.81 13.77 15.93
N TYR A 857 -21.83 13.60 16.83
CA TYR A 857 -21.04 14.71 17.36
C TYR A 857 -19.98 15.14 16.34
N ASN A 858 -19.90 16.45 16.08
CA ASN A 858 -18.89 17.03 15.17
C ASN A 858 -17.44 16.64 15.52
N ALA A 859 -17.15 16.39 16.80
CA ALA A 859 -15.83 15.99 17.27
C ALA A 859 -15.46 14.54 16.91
N TYR A 860 -16.43 13.69 16.55
CA TYR A 860 -16.22 12.30 16.15
C TYR A 860 -17.41 11.80 15.30
N SER A 861 -17.33 12.02 13.98
CA SER A 861 -18.43 11.73 13.05
C SER A 861 -18.07 10.62 12.06
N ILE A 862 -17.96 9.39 12.57
CA ILE A 862 -17.63 8.20 11.77
C ILE A 862 -18.86 7.54 11.12
N GLY A 863 -20.06 8.13 11.28
CA GLY A 863 -21.33 7.58 10.82
C GLY A 863 -21.94 6.56 11.80
N ASN A 864 -23.09 5.99 11.48
CA ASN A 864 -23.86 5.15 12.41
C ASN A 864 -23.63 3.65 12.20
N TYR A 865 -23.53 2.87 13.29
CA TYR A 865 -23.14 1.45 13.25
C TYR A 865 -24.17 0.54 13.92
N PRO A 866 -24.71 -0.47 13.21
CA PRO A 866 -25.41 -1.58 13.86
C PRO A 866 -24.40 -2.48 14.58
N ILE A 867 -24.79 -3.00 15.74
CA ILE A 867 -23.99 -3.97 16.52
C ILE A 867 -24.76 -5.26 16.82
N PHE A 868 -25.98 -5.42 16.31
CA PHE A 868 -26.77 -6.62 16.57
C PHE A 868 -26.38 -7.82 15.70
N THR A 869 -25.54 -7.60 14.68
CA THR A 869 -25.14 -8.62 13.67
C THR A 869 -24.17 -9.64 14.24
N GLY A 870 -23.36 -9.26 15.24
CA GLY A 870 -22.46 -10.16 15.93
C GLY A 870 -21.22 -10.55 15.13
N ILE A 871 -20.52 -11.57 15.60
CA ILE A 871 -19.39 -12.22 14.91
C ILE A 871 -19.63 -13.74 14.90
N ARG A 872 -19.52 -14.37 13.72
CA ARG A 872 -19.64 -15.84 13.59
C ARG A 872 -18.28 -16.50 13.83
N GLY A 873 -18.26 -17.51 14.72
CA GLY A 873 -17.05 -18.27 15.04
C GLY A 873 -16.02 -17.49 15.86
N SER A 874 -16.43 -16.45 16.58
CA SER A 874 -15.51 -15.67 17.41
C SER A 874 -14.84 -16.54 18.49
N ARG A 875 -13.63 -16.15 18.86
CA ARG A 875 -12.90 -16.62 20.03
C ARG A 875 -11.88 -15.57 20.44
N SER A 876 -11.28 -15.71 21.61
CA SER A 876 -10.08 -14.96 21.98
C SER A 876 -8.84 -15.73 21.52
N VAL A 877 -8.09 -15.17 20.57
CA VAL A 877 -6.83 -15.73 20.07
C VAL A 877 -5.73 -15.65 21.12
N THR A 878 -5.63 -14.53 21.83
CA THR A 878 -4.67 -14.33 22.93
C THR A 878 -4.95 -15.26 24.09
N ALA A 879 -6.21 -15.44 24.50
CA ALA A 879 -6.57 -16.39 25.56
C ALA A 879 -6.72 -17.84 25.07
N ASN A 880 -6.58 -18.08 23.77
CA ASN A 880 -6.72 -19.37 23.11
C ASN A 880 -8.02 -20.13 23.48
N THR A 881 -9.17 -19.44 23.46
CA THR A 881 -10.46 -20.07 23.79
C THR A 881 -10.97 -20.92 22.62
N THR A 882 -11.88 -21.86 22.89
CA THR A 882 -12.55 -22.66 21.84
C THR A 882 -13.71 -21.86 21.22
N PRO A 883 -13.81 -21.77 19.88
CA PRO A 883 -14.95 -21.14 19.21
C PRO A 883 -16.17 -22.08 19.14
N ASP A 884 -17.37 -21.49 19.03
CA ASP A 884 -18.55 -22.19 18.51
C ASP A 884 -18.82 -21.72 17.08
N PHE A 885 -18.61 -22.60 16.10
CA PHE A 885 -18.82 -22.29 14.69
C PHE A 885 -20.31 -22.21 14.29
N ASN A 886 -21.20 -22.80 15.11
CA ASN A 886 -22.63 -22.85 14.83
C ASN A 886 -23.37 -21.61 15.35
N ALA A 887 -22.76 -20.85 16.26
CA ALA A 887 -23.35 -19.68 16.89
C ALA A 887 -22.75 -18.37 16.38
N ILE A 888 -23.51 -17.30 16.60
CA ILE A 888 -23.07 -15.92 16.41
C ILE A 888 -22.96 -15.26 17.76
N ASP A 889 -21.78 -14.75 18.05
CA ASP A 889 -21.50 -14.01 19.27
C ASP A 889 -22.23 -12.67 19.26
N ALA A 890 -23.07 -12.48 20.26
CA ALA A 890 -23.89 -11.29 20.48
C ALA A 890 -23.15 -10.16 21.19
N VAL A 891 -22.05 -10.49 21.86
CA VAL A 891 -21.30 -9.59 22.74
C VAL A 891 -20.38 -8.73 21.91
N TYR A 892 -19.85 -9.25 20.80
CA TYR A 892 -18.93 -8.52 19.94
C TYR A 892 -19.50 -8.31 18.55
N SER A 893 -19.24 -7.15 17.99
CA SER A 893 -19.48 -6.83 16.57
C SER A 893 -18.35 -5.96 16.09
N GLY A 894 -17.93 -6.14 14.84
CA GLY A 894 -16.86 -5.33 14.30
C GLY A 894 -16.97 -5.06 12.82
N ILE A 895 -16.00 -4.30 12.34
CA ILE A 895 -15.83 -3.92 10.95
C ILE A 895 -14.40 -4.22 10.53
N TRP A 896 -14.28 -5.10 9.54
CA TRP A 896 -13.00 -5.49 9.00
C TRP A 896 -12.19 -4.33 8.39
N SER A 897 -10.87 -4.47 8.48
CA SER A 897 -9.90 -3.70 7.70
C SER A 897 -9.06 -4.59 6.80
N ALA A 898 -8.31 -3.97 5.90
CA ALA A 898 -7.42 -4.66 4.97
C ALA A 898 -6.09 -5.11 5.60
N SER A 899 -5.83 -4.82 6.88
CA SER A 899 -4.54 -5.05 7.53
C SER A 899 -4.51 -6.32 8.41
N LEU A 900 -3.36 -6.99 8.42
CA LEU A 900 -2.99 -7.98 9.44
C LEU A 900 -1.99 -7.35 10.41
N ALA A 901 -1.98 -7.81 11.66
CA ALA A 901 -1.08 -7.32 12.68
C ALA A 901 0.38 -7.75 12.43
N SER A 902 1.30 -6.89 12.85
CA SER A 902 2.75 -6.99 12.64
C SER A 902 3.38 -8.27 13.18
N ASN A 903 4.69 -8.43 12.92
CA ASN A 903 5.53 -9.52 13.42
C ASN A 903 5.10 -10.91 12.92
N TYR A 904 4.50 -10.97 11.74
CA TYR A 904 4.09 -12.21 11.07
C TYR A 904 3.07 -13.04 11.88
N ARG A 905 2.23 -12.36 12.70
CA ARG A 905 1.26 -13.02 13.60
C ARG A 905 -0.01 -13.49 12.87
N GLY A 906 -0.32 -12.90 11.71
CA GLY A 906 -1.46 -13.29 10.88
C GLY A 906 -2.84 -13.03 11.50
N ARG A 907 -2.95 -12.06 12.42
CA ARG A 907 -4.22 -11.67 13.05
C ARG A 907 -4.81 -10.45 12.37
N PRO A 908 -6.04 -10.48 11.84
CA PRO A 908 -6.63 -9.33 11.18
C PRO A 908 -7.02 -8.24 12.17
N ILE A 909 -6.96 -7.00 11.72
CA ILE A 909 -7.28 -5.81 12.51
C ILE A 909 -8.71 -5.35 12.16
N ASN A 910 -9.51 -5.01 13.16
CA ASN A 910 -10.86 -4.45 13.00
C ASN A 910 -11.13 -3.26 13.93
N LEU A 911 -12.20 -2.52 13.62
CA LEU A 911 -12.94 -1.73 14.60
C LEU A 911 -13.85 -2.69 15.35
N LEU A 912 -13.75 -2.75 16.69
CA LEU A 912 -14.57 -3.64 17.50
C LEU A 912 -15.49 -2.84 18.44
N PHE A 913 -16.73 -3.31 18.56
CA PHE A 913 -17.70 -2.93 19.59
C PHE A 913 -17.96 -4.12 20.50
N GLN A 914 -17.74 -3.91 21.80
CA GLN A 914 -18.19 -4.81 22.85
C GLN A 914 -19.51 -4.28 23.43
N ASN A 915 -20.51 -5.14 23.42
CA ASN A 915 -21.85 -4.86 23.88
C ASN A 915 -22.13 -5.50 25.24
N ASN A 916 -22.81 -4.76 26.11
CA ASN A 916 -23.41 -5.27 27.33
C ASN A 916 -24.80 -4.63 27.52
N ASN A 917 -25.85 -5.45 27.43
CA ASN A 917 -27.23 -4.99 27.58
C ASN A 917 -27.56 -4.62 29.04
N SER A 918 -26.93 -5.28 30.01
CA SER A 918 -27.25 -5.13 31.43
C SER A 918 -26.48 -4.01 32.13
N ASP A 919 -25.31 -3.62 31.61
CA ASP A 919 -24.43 -2.65 32.25
C ASP A 919 -23.74 -1.74 31.22
N GLN A 920 -24.18 -0.48 31.15
CA GLN A 920 -23.64 0.50 30.22
C GLN A 920 -22.17 0.86 30.49
N THR A 921 -21.66 0.60 31.70
CA THR A 921 -20.25 0.88 32.04
C THR A 921 -19.30 -0.14 31.40
N LYS A 922 -19.84 -1.25 30.87
CA LYS A 922 -19.10 -2.35 30.23
C LYS A 922 -19.28 -2.37 28.70
N ILE A 923 -19.58 -1.22 28.11
CA ILE A 923 -19.67 -1.03 26.67
C ILE A 923 -18.39 -0.35 26.18
N TYR A 924 -17.62 -1.06 25.37
CA TYR A 924 -16.29 -0.62 24.93
C TYR A 924 -16.16 -0.65 23.41
N SER A 925 -15.30 0.21 22.90
CA SER A 925 -14.88 0.23 21.51
C SER A 925 -13.36 0.21 21.41
N PHE A 926 -12.87 -0.41 20.34
CA PHE A 926 -11.46 -0.45 19.97
C PHE A 926 -11.33 0.07 18.54
N ALA A 927 -10.60 1.18 18.35
CA ALA A 927 -10.30 1.68 17.01
C ALA A 927 -9.22 0.84 16.30
N TYR A 928 -8.50 0.01 17.06
CA TYR A 928 -7.56 -0.99 16.60
C TYR A 928 -7.71 -2.23 17.50
N HIS A 929 -8.20 -3.35 16.95
CA HIS A 929 -8.29 -4.61 17.65
C HIS A 929 -7.71 -5.75 16.80
N ASP A 930 -6.71 -6.47 17.34
CA ASP A 930 -5.99 -7.55 16.66
C ASP A 930 -6.17 -8.92 17.33
N ASN A 931 -7.16 -9.10 18.20
CA ASN A 931 -7.45 -10.40 18.82
C ASN A 931 -8.48 -11.20 18.01
N ASN A 932 -8.18 -11.35 16.71
CA ASN A 932 -9.08 -11.96 15.74
C ASN A 932 -8.39 -13.08 14.97
N ASP A 933 -9.16 -13.99 14.39
CA ASP A 933 -8.69 -14.92 13.36
C ASP A 933 -9.27 -14.57 11.98
N PRO A 934 -8.52 -14.76 10.89
CA PRO A 934 -9.03 -14.55 9.53
C PRO A 934 -10.32 -15.29 9.17
N TYR A 935 -10.62 -16.43 9.83
CA TYR A 935 -11.84 -17.19 9.54
C TYR A 935 -13.12 -16.59 10.13
N PHE A 936 -13.05 -15.62 11.04
CA PHE A 936 -14.24 -15.02 11.65
C PHE A 936 -15.18 -14.45 10.56
N GLY A 937 -16.48 -14.66 10.73
CA GLY A 937 -17.49 -14.02 9.89
C GLY A 937 -17.96 -12.71 10.52
N GLU A 938 -17.60 -11.58 9.92
CA GLU A 938 -17.87 -10.23 10.46
C GLU A 938 -18.22 -9.25 9.33
N SER A 939 -18.79 -8.11 9.69
CA SER A 939 -19.25 -7.11 8.72
C SER A 939 -18.09 -6.36 8.04
N CYS A 940 -18.32 -5.96 6.80
CA CYS A 940 -17.46 -5.02 6.07
C CYS A 940 -18.19 -3.68 5.89
N ARG A 941 -17.47 -2.57 6.04
CA ARG A 941 -17.93 -1.23 5.69
C ARG A 941 -16.82 -0.52 4.92
N CYS A 942 -17.17 -0.02 3.75
CA CYS A 942 -16.19 0.51 2.82
C CYS A 942 -15.86 1.98 3.07
N VAL A 943 -14.73 2.42 2.55
CA VAL A 943 -14.34 3.82 2.44
C VAL A 943 -14.21 4.24 1.00
N LYS A 944 -14.43 5.52 0.72
CA LYS A 944 -14.38 6.06 -0.64
C LYS A 944 -12.95 6.00 -1.16
N VAL A 945 -12.77 5.47 -2.37
CA VAL A 945 -11.48 5.51 -3.05
C VAL A 945 -11.22 6.94 -3.52
N LYS A 946 -10.04 7.47 -3.19
CA LYS A 946 -9.56 8.76 -3.68
C LYS A 946 -8.56 8.51 -4.80
N TYR A 947 -8.55 9.41 -5.79
CA TYR A 947 -7.65 9.34 -6.93
C TYR A 947 -6.86 10.65 -7.04
N ASP A 948 -5.60 10.58 -7.48
CA ASP A 948 -4.83 11.76 -7.90
C ASP A 948 -5.24 12.25 -9.29
N ASN A 949 -4.55 13.28 -9.80
CA ASN A 949 -4.89 13.88 -11.10
C ASN A 949 -4.54 12.93 -12.26
N GLU A 950 -3.65 11.98 -12.02
CA GLU A 950 -3.18 10.96 -12.95
C GLU A 950 -4.09 9.70 -12.94
N GLY A 951 -5.09 9.68 -12.05
CA GLY A 951 -6.04 8.57 -11.91
C GLY A 951 -5.53 7.41 -11.05
N ASN A 952 -4.41 7.58 -10.35
CA ASN A 952 -3.90 6.58 -9.41
C ASN A 952 -4.63 6.67 -8.08
N GLU A 953 -4.87 5.51 -7.49
CA GLU A 953 -5.49 5.41 -6.18
C GLU A 953 -4.59 5.99 -5.07
N GLN A 954 -5.17 6.77 -4.17
CA GLN A 954 -4.46 7.34 -3.01
C GLN A 954 -4.62 6.45 -1.78
N GLY A 955 -3.56 6.39 -0.97
CA GLY A 955 -3.57 5.70 0.31
C GLY A 955 -4.33 6.47 1.41
N PRO A 956 -4.36 5.94 2.64
CA PRO A 956 -5.10 6.53 3.76
C PRO A 956 -4.51 7.87 4.25
N ILE A 957 -3.25 8.15 3.94
CA ILE A 957 -2.53 9.34 4.40
C ILE A 957 -2.77 10.49 3.40
N PRO A 958 -3.34 11.62 3.82
CA PRO A 958 -3.58 12.74 2.91
C PRO A 958 -2.27 13.29 2.34
N ARG A 959 -2.18 13.36 1.01
CA ARG A 959 -1.03 13.93 0.29
C ARG A 959 -0.89 15.44 0.53
N LEU A 960 -2.00 16.15 0.62
CA LEU A 960 -2.04 17.60 0.77
C LEU A 960 -2.31 18.00 2.22
N GLN A 961 -1.95 19.24 2.56
CA GLN A 961 -2.32 19.84 3.84
C GLN A 961 -3.85 19.83 3.98
N VAL A 962 -4.34 19.24 5.06
CA VAL A 962 -5.74 19.27 5.46
C VAL A 962 -6.01 20.64 6.05
N THR A 963 -6.81 21.43 5.36
CA THR A 963 -7.32 22.71 5.88
C THR A 963 -8.50 22.47 6.81
N THR A 964 -8.71 23.35 7.79
CA THR A 964 -9.92 23.37 8.60
C THR A 964 -11.16 23.59 7.73
N THR A 965 -11.84 22.51 7.36
CA THR A 965 -13.14 22.62 6.71
C THR A 965 -14.16 23.08 7.74
N SER A 966 -14.79 24.22 7.50
CA SER A 966 -16.01 24.60 8.21
C SER A 966 -17.05 23.49 8.04
N THR A 967 -17.62 23.02 9.15
CA THR A 967 -18.71 22.03 9.20
C THR A 967 -20.05 22.51 8.62
N ALA A 968 -20.07 23.67 7.96
CA ALA A 968 -21.25 24.19 7.28
C ALA A 968 -21.49 23.40 5.98
N LYS A 969 -22.51 22.53 6.00
CA LYS A 969 -23.12 21.99 4.78
C LYS A 969 -23.57 23.19 3.93
N ALA A 970 -23.03 23.36 2.73
CA ALA A 970 -23.52 24.37 1.81
C ALA A 970 -25.01 24.11 1.54
N THR A 971 -25.87 25.08 1.85
CA THR A 971 -27.33 25.00 1.64
C THR A 971 -27.71 25.02 0.16
N ASN A 972 -26.76 25.33 -0.73
CA ASN A 972 -26.93 25.39 -2.18
C ASN A 972 -25.90 24.48 -2.88
N THR A 973 -26.09 23.17 -2.85
CA THR A 973 -25.34 22.23 -3.68
C THR A 973 -25.99 22.10 -5.06
N LEU A 974 -25.20 22.22 -6.13
CA LEU A 974 -25.65 21.95 -7.50
C LEU A 974 -25.82 20.44 -7.70
N ALA A 975 -26.88 20.04 -8.40
CA ALA A 975 -27.09 18.65 -8.78
C ALA A 975 -26.00 18.18 -9.76
N LYS A 976 -25.48 16.96 -9.56
CA LYS A 976 -24.41 16.35 -10.36
C LYS A 976 -24.68 16.39 -11.88
N ALA A 977 -25.95 16.24 -12.28
CA ALA A 977 -26.37 16.34 -13.69
C ALA A 977 -26.12 17.72 -14.32
N VAL A 978 -26.20 18.80 -13.53
CA VAL A 978 -25.95 20.18 -14.00
C VAL A 978 -24.47 20.47 -14.17
N ILE A 979 -23.60 19.72 -13.47
CA ILE A 979 -22.14 19.84 -13.57
C ILE A 979 -21.64 19.10 -14.80
N GLU A 980 -22.14 17.89 -15.07
CA GLU A 980 -21.75 17.08 -16.23
C GLU A 980 -22.23 17.69 -17.57
N GLU A 981 -23.38 18.38 -17.57
CA GLU A 981 -23.93 19.04 -18.76
C GLU A 981 -23.23 20.39 -19.10
N LYS A 982 -22.63 21.06 -18.11
CA LYS A 982 -21.99 22.38 -18.30
C LYS A 982 -20.48 22.35 -18.54
N VAL A 983 -19.82 21.23 -18.25
CA VAL A 983 -18.38 21.03 -18.59
C VAL A 983 -18.20 20.74 -20.09
N THR A 984 -19.25 20.31 -20.78
CA THR A 984 -19.23 19.96 -22.22
C THR A 984 -19.45 21.15 -23.17
N GLN A 985 -19.61 22.39 -22.68
CA GLN A 985 -19.79 23.57 -23.53
C GLN A 985 -18.86 24.74 -23.17
N ASN A 986 -18.01 25.09 -24.15
CA ASN A 986 -17.31 26.37 -24.42
C ASN A 986 -15.90 26.66 -23.86
N LYS A 987 -15.11 27.23 -24.79
CA LYS A 987 -13.66 27.51 -24.81
C LYS A 987 -13.30 28.86 -24.15
N LEU A 988 -13.10 28.86 -22.83
CA LEU A 988 -12.37 29.94 -22.14
C LEU A 988 -11.10 29.35 -21.54
N GLU A 989 -9.94 29.89 -21.93
CA GLU A 989 -8.64 29.46 -21.40
C GLU A 989 -8.22 30.37 -20.25
N PHE A 990 -7.75 29.78 -19.15
CA PHE A 990 -7.23 30.49 -17.99
C PHE A 990 -5.77 30.14 -17.78
N PHE A 991 -4.93 31.17 -17.60
CA PHE A 991 -3.51 30.96 -17.40
C PHE A 991 -2.91 32.07 -16.51
N PRO A 992 -1.81 31.82 -15.80
CA PRO A 992 -1.29 30.47 -15.53
C PRO A 992 -2.26 29.69 -14.61
N ASN A 993 -2.34 28.37 -14.81
CA ASN A 993 -3.04 27.45 -13.91
C ASN A 993 -2.11 26.26 -13.66
N PRO A 994 -1.40 26.20 -12.52
CA PRO A 994 -1.68 26.95 -11.29
C PRO A 994 -1.37 28.46 -11.34
N VAL A 995 -2.10 29.25 -10.56
CA VAL A 995 -1.97 30.71 -10.45
C VAL A 995 -1.30 31.09 -9.13
N LYS A 996 -0.33 32.01 -9.17
CA LYS A 996 0.29 32.59 -7.98
C LYS A 996 -0.45 33.83 -7.47
N SER A 997 -0.61 34.84 -8.33
CA SER A 997 -1.29 36.09 -7.95
C SER A 997 -2.23 36.53 -9.04
N THR A 998 -1.77 36.72 -10.27
CA THR A 998 -2.60 37.21 -11.38
C THR A 998 -3.10 36.06 -12.25
N LEU A 999 -4.42 35.96 -12.42
CA LEU A 999 -5.07 35.04 -13.35
C LEU A 999 -5.48 35.80 -14.61
N TYR A 1000 -5.13 35.28 -15.78
CA TYR A 1000 -5.56 35.80 -17.08
C TYR A 1000 -6.67 34.93 -17.67
N ILE A 1001 -7.54 35.57 -18.44
CA ILE A 1001 -8.60 34.91 -19.23
C ILE A 1001 -8.37 35.20 -20.71
N LYS A 1002 -8.50 34.17 -21.55
CA LYS A 1002 -8.50 34.32 -23.02
C LYS A 1002 -9.81 33.80 -23.56
N GLY A 1003 -10.59 34.73 -24.09
CA GLY A 1003 -11.86 34.46 -24.78
C GLY A 1003 -11.75 34.71 -26.28
N ASN A 1004 -12.62 34.07 -27.07
CA ASN A 1004 -12.71 34.27 -28.52
C ASN A 1004 -13.48 35.53 -28.92
N ASP A 1005 -14.16 36.19 -27.97
CA ASP A 1005 -15.04 37.33 -28.22
C ASP A 1005 -14.35 38.64 -27.81
N ARG A 1006 -13.81 39.38 -28.78
CA ARG A 1006 -13.24 40.72 -28.53
C ARG A 1006 -14.35 41.69 -28.09
N GLY A 1007 -14.26 42.21 -26.87
CA GLY A 1007 -15.15 43.25 -26.34
C GLY A 1007 -16.21 42.81 -25.31
N LYS A 1008 -16.17 41.56 -24.81
CA LYS A 1008 -17.09 41.08 -23.77
C LYS A 1008 -16.47 41.25 -22.38
N ASP A 1009 -17.22 41.85 -21.45
CA ASP A 1009 -16.84 41.89 -20.04
C ASP A 1009 -17.01 40.49 -19.40
N TYR A 1010 -15.98 40.03 -18.67
CA TYR A 1010 -16.01 38.77 -17.94
C TYR A 1010 -16.07 39.01 -16.43
N TYR A 1011 -17.23 38.75 -15.83
CA TYR A 1011 -17.42 38.74 -14.39
C TYR A 1011 -17.20 37.34 -13.85
N TYR A 1012 -16.52 37.23 -12.71
CA TYR A 1012 -16.20 35.96 -12.08
C TYR A 1012 -16.74 35.84 -10.66
N GLN A 1013 -17.05 34.61 -10.26
CA GLN A 1013 -17.29 34.18 -8.89
C GLN A 1013 -16.40 32.97 -8.60
N ILE A 1014 -15.58 33.04 -7.56
CA ILE A 1014 -14.69 31.98 -7.13
C ILE A 1014 -15.29 31.28 -5.95
N TYR A 1015 -15.33 29.95 -6.02
CA TYR A 1015 -15.82 29.06 -5.00
C TYR A 1015 -14.70 28.15 -4.50
N ASN A 1016 -14.67 27.87 -3.20
CA ASN A 1016 -13.84 26.79 -2.68
C ASN A 1016 -14.45 25.42 -3.02
N MET A 1017 -13.70 24.34 -2.79
CA MET A 1017 -14.16 22.97 -3.07
C MET A 1017 -15.36 22.53 -2.23
N SER A 1018 -15.71 23.28 -1.18
CA SER A 1018 -16.91 23.07 -0.38
C SER A 1018 -18.15 23.81 -0.94
N GLY A 1019 -18.02 24.51 -2.07
CA GLY A 1019 -19.10 25.24 -2.73
C GLY A 1019 -19.39 26.63 -2.13
N GLN A 1020 -18.56 27.13 -1.21
CA GLN A 1020 -18.69 28.47 -0.66
C GLN A 1020 -18.05 29.50 -1.60
N MET A 1021 -18.78 30.57 -1.91
CA MET A 1021 -18.23 31.70 -2.66
C MET A 1021 -17.24 32.45 -1.77
N ILE A 1022 -16.01 32.62 -2.23
CA ILE A 1022 -14.90 33.24 -1.49
C ILE A 1022 -14.42 34.55 -2.10
N LYS A 1023 -14.65 34.76 -3.40
CA LYS A 1023 -14.29 36.00 -4.10
C LYS A 1023 -15.21 36.18 -5.30
N SER A 1024 -15.51 37.42 -5.67
CA SER A 1024 -16.13 37.75 -6.96
C SER A 1024 -15.54 39.05 -7.50
N GLY A 1025 -15.66 39.28 -8.79
CA GLY A 1025 -15.08 40.46 -9.42
C GLY A 1025 -15.26 40.45 -10.94
N LYS A 1026 -14.49 41.31 -11.62
CA LYS A 1026 -14.44 41.44 -13.07
C LYS A 1026 -12.98 41.27 -13.52
N PHE A 1027 -12.77 40.63 -14.67
CA PHE A 1027 -11.49 40.69 -15.37
C PHE A 1027 -11.33 42.08 -16.00
N GLU A 1028 -10.37 42.85 -15.50
CA GLU A 1028 -10.01 44.16 -16.05
C GLU A 1028 -8.79 43.96 -16.96
N ASN A 1029 -8.90 44.35 -18.23
CA ASN A 1029 -7.87 44.07 -19.25
C ASN A 1029 -7.46 42.58 -19.31
N GLU A 1030 -8.45 41.68 -19.33
CA GLU A 1030 -8.24 40.21 -19.40
C GLU A 1030 -7.49 39.60 -18.19
N GLN A 1031 -7.34 40.32 -17.09
CA GLN A 1031 -6.66 39.83 -15.88
C GLN A 1031 -7.44 40.12 -14.59
N THR A 1032 -7.16 39.33 -13.55
CA THR A 1032 -7.64 39.58 -12.19
C THR A 1032 -6.61 39.17 -11.15
N ASP A 1033 -6.58 39.87 -10.01
CA ASP A 1033 -5.72 39.56 -8.88
C ASP A 1033 -6.40 38.58 -7.89
N LEU A 1034 -5.72 37.48 -7.63
CA LEU A 1034 -6.07 36.38 -6.73
C LEU A 1034 -5.07 36.22 -5.58
N SER A 1035 -4.18 37.19 -5.36
CA SER A 1035 -3.22 37.22 -4.23
C SER A 1035 -3.85 36.94 -2.87
N SER A 1036 -5.10 37.39 -2.67
CA SER A 1036 -5.87 37.23 -1.44
C SER A 1036 -6.40 35.81 -1.18
N LEU A 1037 -6.30 34.90 -2.16
CA LEU A 1037 -6.73 33.52 -1.98
C LEU A 1037 -5.61 32.70 -1.31
N THR A 1038 -5.97 31.84 -0.37
CA THR A 1038 -5.03 30.86 0.19
C THR A 1038 -4.69 29.80 -0.84
N THR A 1039 -3.54 29.14 -0.72
CA THR A 1039 -3.17 27.97 -1.55
C THR A 1039 -4.30 26.93 -1.51
N GLY A 1040 -4.75 26.45 -2.67
CA GLY A 1040 -5.90 25.56 -2.74
C GLY A 1040 -6.50 25.43 -4.14
N THR A 1041 -7.43 24.49 -4.29
CA THR A 1041 -8.20 24.35 -5.53
C THR A 1041 -9.49 25.16 -5.43
N TYR A 1042 -9.83 25.88 -6.51
CA TYR A 1042 -11.01 26.71 -6.60
C TYR A 1042 -11.78 26.49 -7.90
N LEU A 1043 -13.07 26.76 -7.89
CA LEU A 1043 -13.93 26.80 -9.06
C LEU A 1043 -14.26 28.26 -9.41
N VAL A 1044 -13.95 28.68 -10.62
CA VAL A 1044 -14.27 30.01 -11.15
C VAL A 1044 -15.49 29.87 -12.06
N ARG A 1045 -16.58 30.55 -11.70
CA ARG A 1045 -17.78 30.69 -12.53
C ARG A 1045 -17.73 32.03 -13.25
N ILE A 1046 -17.95 32.03 -14.56
CA ILE A 1046 -17.96 33.23 -15.40
C ILE A 1046 -19.40 33.61 -15.81
N ASN A 1047 -19.71 34.91 -15.75
CA ASN A 1047 -20.96 35.51 -16.24
C ASN A 1047 -22.23 34.76 -15.83
N ASN A 1048 -22.30 34.40 -14.54
CA ASN A 1048 -23.48 33.84 -13.87
C ASN A 1048 -24.14 32.57 -14.47
N SER A 1049 -23.61 31.93 -15.52
CA SER A 1049 -24.02 30.57 -15.92
C SER A 1049 -23.32 30.03 -17.16
N GLU A 1050 -22.50 30.82 -17.86
CA GLU A 1050 -21.99 30.47 -19.20
C GLU A 1050 -20.78 29.52 -19.16
N THR A 1051 -19.94 29.52 -18.12
CA THR A 1051 -18.76 28.63 -18.03
C THR A 1051 -18.29 28.47 -16.57
N ILE A 1052 -17.84 27.26 -16.18
CA ILE A 1052 -17.18 26.99 -14.88
C ILE A 1052 -15.80 26.36 -15.16
N VAL A 1053 -14.74 26.89 -14.56
CA VAL A 1053 -13.36 26.41 -14.74
C VAL A 1053 -12.68 26.18 -13.39
N LYS A 1054 -11.91 25.09 -13.29
CA LYS A 1054 -11.09 24.77 -12.12
C LYS A 1054 -9.75 25.50 -12.19
N ILE A 1055 -9.39 26.24 -11.14
CA ILE A 1055 -8.06 26.84 -10.97
C ILE A 1055 -7.38 26.30 -9.72
N ILE A 1056 -6.05 26.25 -9.73
CA ILE A 1056 -5.23 25.90 -8.57
C ILE A 1056 -4.47 27.17 -8.16
N LYS A 1057 -4.64 27.62 -6.92
CA LYS A 1057 -3.83 28.68 -6.31
C LYS A 1057 -2.63 28.02 -5.65
N GLU A 1058 -1.43 28.40 -6.07
CA GLU A 1058 -0.16 28.05 -5.41
C GLU A 1058 0.06 28.86 -4.14
#